data_AF-S8DVX7-F1
#
_entry.id   AF-S8DVX7-F1
#
_cell.length_a   1.000
_cell.length_b   1.000
_cell.length_c   1.000
_cell.angle_alpha   90.00
_cell.angle_beta   90.00
_cell.angle_gamma   90.00
#
_symmetry.space_group_name_H-M   'P 1'
#
loop_
_entity.id
_entity.type
_entity.pdbx_description
1 polymer ?
#
loop_
_entity_poly.entity_id
_entity_poly.type
_entity_poly.pdbx_seq_one_letter_code
_entity_poly.pdbx_strand_id
1 'polypeptide(L)'
;MEILACLVWALSASLPLLHAKHVPRLGDTLRRAVSNSALPGNWTAEGCYTDTTGSRTLTGATYTDTSNMTVESCINSCSTQSTTYVYAGVEYGQECYCGDTFSNGGSQAASMDCNMACTGNAQETCGAGDRLNIYWSGAQPPSPPITVPSVGPWDSLGCYNDSVNARALAISPAINGTVDVETCTTACYNAGYPLAGMEYSTQCFCGSQFDNGATSISLNTCNMVCNGNSSEYCGGPNALNVYNYTGNTLPTPPGGGGGGGGGGSSGTPVYPVTSGLPSFWEYAACYIDNANGRAISNELPDNSNVTVESCIASCSAENYTIAGLEYSVQCFCSDSLVNGAAVAEDDGCNMGCGGNSTEACGGPNRLSVYTSSGNVTVYPVPVVQNTSLPGQWQYQGCLKEAGANRTFPYQNIWTNNNTVEACLTQCAMFGYPAAGMEYSDECWCGDVSDVEQYSAGFGDESDCSMPCTGDPVHLCGGPNRLQLYYWNGNIDVWHTPETTGYYQFLIGGVVVPLVATVGINGKVSFVEKYGTSEYDNSTGAYELDLSLVDHFELAWRTMHVKTDVFCSASLILPDRAARQLNVGGWSLESTYGIRLYAPDGSPGVNGTNDWEENWQEVSLQRGRWYPSALVMSNGSVLVVGGEVGSNGAPEPTLEILPRPEGGPTYKFLDYLNRTDPNNLYPFLLMLPSGRVFISYYNEARILDPVTLDTYQVLPNIPGSVTSFLAGRTYPMEATAVLFPQYPPYTDPVTVLICGGSNFGIALDNCVSIQPEVDNPEWVIERMPSKRVMTCIVRTLPDGTFLIANGAQAGVAGFGLGSDPNFRALLYDPSQPVHQRISVLNETIVARMYHSELTLLPDGRVLISGSDPQTPGYPEEMRIEVYYPPYLTEGRRQPNFTVQENDWSYGGTYTITVELYEGTTDTMRVSMLAATSSTHGANMGSRTIFPAFSCNGNTCTITAPPNSYVSPPGWQQLFVLDGPTPSHSQWIRLGGDPGELGNWPNFPDFTLPGIGPL
;
A
#
# COMPACT_ATOMS: atom_id res chain seq x y z
N MET A 1 -35.25 -18.38 55.01
CA MET A 1 -34.90 -18.07 56.41
C MET A 1 -33.49 -17.50 56.35
N GLU A 2 -33.16 -16.24 56.61
CA GLU A 2 -33.75 -15.07 57.31
C GLU A 2 -33.09 -13.82 56.67
N ILE A 3 -33.78 -12.78 56.20
CA ILE A 3 -34.34 -11.60 56.89
C ILE A 3 -33.36 -10.80 57.79
N LEU A 4 -32.91 -9.66 57.23
CA LEU A 4 -32.76 -8.28 57.76
C LEU A 4 -32.16 -7.98 59.16
N ALA A 5 -31.28 -6.96 59.21
CA ALA A 5 -31.55 -5.59 59.74
C ALA A 5 -30.24 -4.86 60.18
N CYS A 6 -29.86 -3.72 59.57
CA CYS A 6 -30.02 -2.31 60.04
C CYS A 6 -28.70 -1.68 60.56
N LEU A 7 -28.08 -0.68 59.91
CA LEU A 7 -28.34 0.79 59.83
C LEU A 7 -27.84 1.61 61.04
N VAL A 8 -26.78 2.44 60.87
CA VAL A 8 -26.51 3.81 61.42
C VAL A 8 -25.28 4.41 60.66
N TRP A 9 -25.40 5.36 59.72
CA TRP A 9 -25.36 6.85 59.77
C TRP A 9 -24.06 7.55 60.26
N ALA A 10 -23.35 8.27 59.36
CA ALA A 10 -23.14 9.75 59.38
C ALA A 10 -21.92 10.27 58.55
N LEU A 11 -22.19 11.20 57.61
CA LEU A 11 -21.46 12.41 57.13
C LEU A 11 -19.91 12.39 56.95
N SER A 12 -19.24 13.00 55.95
CA SER A 12 -19.56 13.81 54.75
C SER A 12 -18.20 14.27 54.15
N ALA A 13 -17.94 14.14 52.83
CA ALA A 13 -17.20 15.11 51.99
C ALA A 13 -16.83 14.56 50.58
N SER A 14 -17.04 15.40 49.56
CA SER A 14 -16.43 15.46 48.20
C SER A 14 -16.85 14.47 47.07
N LEU A 15 -17.56 15.03 46.07
CA LEU A 15 -17.72 14.60 44.65
C LEU A 15 -16.41 14.78 43.84
N PRO A 16 -16.30 14.33 42.54
CA PRO A 16 -17.17 13.45 41.74
C PRO A 16 -16.42 12.29 41.03
N LEU A 17 -17.10 11.15 40.86
CA LEU A 17 -16.70 10.05 39.96
C LEU A 17 -17.51 10.12 38.67
N LEU A 18 -16.83 10.33 37.54
CA LEU A 18 -17.36 10.02 36.20
C LEU A 18 -17.58 8.51 36.11
N HIS A 19 -18.83 8.10 35.86
CA HIS A 19 -19.17 6.72 35.57
C HIS A 19 -19.14 6.43 34.07
N ALA A 20 -18.62 5.24 33.80
CA ALA A 20 -18.51 4.50 32.56
C ALA A 20 -19.75 4.57 31.64
N LYS A 21 -19.45 4.60 30.34
CA LYS A 21 -20.38 4.39 29.24
C LYS A 21 -20.90 2.95 29.22
N HIS A 22 -22.21 2.82 29.01
CA HIS A 22 -22.94 1.57 28.82
C HIS A 22 -22.88 1.09 27.37
N VAL A 23 -22.91 -0.23 27.22
CA VAL A 23 -23.05 -1.09 26.03
C VAL A 23 -24.26 -0.70 25.16
N PRO A 24 -24.20 -0.76 23.81
CA PRO A 24 -25.40 -0.66 22.97
C PRO A 24 -26.08 -2.04 22.83
N ARG A 25 -27.37 -2.10 23.20
CA ARG A 25 -28.28 -3.18 22.79
C ARG A 25 -28.95 -2.78 21.48
N LEU A 26 -29.08 -3.74 20.56
CA LEU A 26 -29.99 -3.68 19.43
C LEU A 26 -31.46 -3.54 19.88
N GLY A 27 -32.22 -2.70 19.16
CA GLY A 27 -33.68 -2.75 19.10
C GLY A 27 -34.39 -1.55 19.74
N ASP A 28 -34.59 -0.49 18.95
CA ASP A 28 -35.92 0.13 18.71
C ASP A 28 -35.76 1.42 17.88
N THR A 29 -36.00 1.28 16.58
CA THR A 29 -36.23 2.39 15.65
C THR A 29 -37.53 3.09 16.03
N LEU A 30 -37.45 4.08 16.92
CA LEU A 30 -38.52 5.07 17.08
C LEU A 30 -38.56 5.93 15.82
N ARG A 31 -39.50 5.61 14.93
CA ARG A 31 -39.95 6.47 13.84
C ARG A 31 -40.23 7.87 14.39
N ARG A 32 -39.39 8.85 14.05
CA ARG A 32 -39.75 10.26 14.24
C ARG A 32 -40.70 10.61 13.09
N ALA A 33 -41.99 10.41 13.36
CA ALA A 33 -43.05 10.84 12.45
C ALA A 33 -42.91 12.36 12.22
N VAL A 34 -43.00 12.78 10.95
CA VAL A 34 -43.17 14.18 10.56
C VAL A 34 -44.40 14.69 11.31
N SER A 35 -44.21 15.48 12.36
CA SER A 35 -45.32 16.17 12.99
C SER A 35 -45.74 17.28 12.03
N ASN A 36 -46.99 17.24 11.56
CA ASN A 36 -47.64 18.38 10.93
C ASN A 36 -47.72 19.52 11.95
N SER A 37 -46.66 20.32 12.06
CA SER A 37 -46.79 21.71 12.49
C SER A 37 -47.59 22.42 11.39
N ALA A 38 -48.57 23.23 11.80
CA ALA A 38 -49.37 23.99 10.86
C ALA A 38 -48.49 25.06 10.20
N LEU A 39 -48.00 24.77 8.98
CA LEU A 39 -47.21 25.69 8.19
C LEU A 39 -48.00 27.01 7.96
N PRO A 40 -47.34 28.18 8.00
CA PRO A 40 -48.00 29.45 7.76
C PRO A 40 -48.51 29.55 6.32
N GLY A 41 -49.81 29.76 6.13
CA GLY A 41 -50.43 30.00 4.82
C GLY A 41 -50.73 28.73 4.01
N ASN A 42 -50.67 28.83 2.67
CA ASN A 42 -50.94 27.73 1.73
C ASN A 42 -49.66 26.96 1.32
N TRP A 43 -48.62 26.96 2.17
CA TRP A 43 -47.34 26.32 1.84
C TRP A 43 -47.37 24.80 2.07
N THR A 44 -46.81 24.04 1.13
CA THR A 44 -46.70 22.57 1.15
C THR A 44 -45.25 22.14 1.26
N ALA A 45 -44.97 21.06 2.00
CA ALA A 45 -43.64 20.48 2.07
C ALA A 45 -43.39 19.54 0.88
N GLU A 46 -42.34 19.80 0.10
CA GLU A 46 -41.95 19.01 -1.07
C GLU A 46 -40.90 17.92 -0.72
N GLY A 47 -40.21 18.09 0.41
CA GLY A 47 -39.29 17.09 0.97
C GLY A 47 -37.81 17.47 0.85
N CYS A 48 -36.94 16.47 0.95
CA CYS A 48 -35.49 16.65 0.97
C CYS A 48 -34.93 16.67 -0.45
N TYR A 49 -34.08 17.63 -0.76
CA TYR A 49 -33.44 17.81 -2.07
C TYR A 49 -31.93 17.96 -1.90
N THR A 50 -31.17 17.51 -2.89
CA THR A 50 -29.71 17.68 -2.93
C THR A 50 -29.35 19.14 -3.17
N ASP A 51 -28.43 19.71 -2.37
CA ASP A 51 -27.83 21.02 -2.62
C ASP A 51 -26.31 20.92 -2.77
N THR A 52 -25.65 21.95 -3.31
CA THR A 52 -24.18 21.95 -3.46
C THR A 52 -23.62 23.36 -3.33
N THR A 53 -22.58 23.51 -2.50
CA THR A 53 -21.95 24.81 -2.19
C THR A 53 -21.43 25.58 -3.41
N GLY A 54 -21.06 24.91 -4.51
CA GLY A 54 -20.60 25.52 -5.77
C GLY A 54 -21.70 25.84 -6.80
N SER A 55 -22.91 25.33 -6.62
CA SER A 55 -24.07 25.59 -7.49
C SER A 55 -25.36 25.34 -6.71
N ARG A 56 -25.88 26.41 -6.10
CA ARG A 56 -27.01 26.33 -5.17
C ARG A 56 -28.31 26.04 -5.90
N THR A 57 -29.14 25.20 -5.29
CA THR A 57 -30.42 24.74 -5.83
C THR A 57 -31.45 25.87 -5.85
N LEU A 58 -31.47 26.68 -4.79
CA LEU A 58 -32.25 27.93 -4.71
C LEU A 58 -31.28 29.11 -4.68
N THR A 59 -31.36 29.97 -5.69
CA THR A 59 -30.42 31.09 -5.91
C THR A 59 -31.00 32.46 -5.57
N GLY A 60 -32.17 32.52 -4.93
CA GLY A 60 -32.81 33.77 -4.51
C GLY A 60 -32.26 34.30 -3.18
N ALA A 61 -33.12 34.94 -2.38
CA ALA A 61 -32.71 35.54 -1.11
C ALA A 61 -32.30 34.47 -0.07
N THR A 62 -31.24 34.73 0.69
CA THR A 62 -30.74 33.82 1.73
C THR A 62 -30.46 34.55 3.04
N TYR A 63 -30.58 33.85 4.17
CA TYR A 63 -30.11 34.34 5.47
C TYR A 63 -29.81 33.19 6.43
N THR A 64 -28.98 33.45 7.44
CA THR A 64 -28.56 32.47 8.45
C THR A 64 -28.91 32.99 9.85
N ASP A 65 -29.52 32.14 10.68
CA ASP A 65 -29.81 32.41 12.09
C ASP A 65 -29.35 31.21 12.94
N THR A 66 -28.28 31.42 13.71
CA THR A 66 -27.65 30.38 14.53
C THR A 66 -28.42 30.04 15.80
N SER A 67 -29.45 30.82 16.16
CA SER A 67 -30.10 30.73 17.47
C SER A 67 -31.61 30.47 17.39
N ASN A 68 -32.29 31.01 16.38
CA ASN A 68 -33.76 31.01 16.32
C ASN A 68 -34.31 30.55 14.96
N MET A 69 -33.56 29.77 14.18
CA MET A 69 -34.06 29.29 12.89
C MET A 69 -35.23 28.31 13.08
N THR A 70 -36.37 28.60 12.48
CA THR A 70 -37.51 27.68 12.32
C THR A 70 -37.99 27.65 10.87
N VAL A 71 -38.69 26.59 10.49
CA VAL A 71 -39.28 26.46 9.14
C VAL A 71 -40.20 27.65 8.84
N GLU A 72 -41.01 28.08 9.82
CA GLU A 72 -41.92 29.19 9.69
C GLU A 72 -41.20 30.53 9.54
N SER A 73 -40.07 30.72 10.24
CA SER A 73 -39.26 31.93 10.10
C SER A 73 -38.71 32.07 8.68
N CYS A 74 -38.29 30.95 8.07
CA CYS A 74 -37.78 30.90 6.71
C CYS A 74 -38.90 31.16 5.68
N ILE A 75 -40.03 30.46 5.81
CA ILE A 75 -41.20 30.66 4.92
C ILE A 75 -41.72 32.11 5.00
N ASN A 76 -41.86 32.67 6.19
CA ASN A 76 -42.33 34.04 6.37
C ASN A 76 -41.35 35.04 5.72
N SER A 77 -40.05 34.82 5.86
CA SER A 77 -39.03 35.65 5.21
C SER A 77 -39.12 35.57 3.69
N CYS A 78 -39.26 34.38 3.10
CA CYS A 78 -39.42 34.22 1.65
C CYS A 78 -40.74 34.81 1.11
N SER A 79 -41.80 34.83 1.92
CA SER A 79 -43.12 35.35 1.54
C SER A 79 -43.28 36.87 1.68
N THR A 80 -42.47 37.52 2.52
CA THR A 80 -42.59 38.97 2.84
C THR A 80 -41.58 39.86 2.12
N GLN A 81 -40.71 39.27 1.31
CA GLN A 81 -39.73 39.99 0.48
C GLN A 81 -40.39 40.77 -0.67
N SER A 82 -39.66 41.74 -1.22
CA SER A 82 -40.08 42.62 -2.34
C SER A 82 -40.50 41.86 -3.59
N THR A 83 -39.97 40.65 -3.77
CA THR A 83 -40.34 39.64 -4.77
C THR A 83 -40.87 38.42 -4.00
N THR A 84 -42.12 38.05 -4.21
CA THR A 84 -42.73 36.90 -3.54
C THR A 84 -42.18 35.61 -4.14
N TYR A 85 -41.26 34.94 -3.44
CA TYR A 85 -40.64 33.72 -3.93
C TYR A 85 -41.58 32.51 -3.83
N VAL A 86 -41.49 31.62 -4.82
CA VAL A 86 -42.37 30.45 -4.92
C VAL A 86 -41.90 29.28 -4.04
N TYR A 87 -40.58 29.16 -3.80
CA TYR A 87 -39.96 28.13 -2.97
C TYR A 87 -39.16 28.72 -1.80
N ALA A 88 -39.17 27.99 -0.68
CA ALA A 88 -38.35 28.23 0.50
C ALA A 88 -37.66 26.92 0.90
N GLY A 89 -36.40 26.97 1.32
CA GLY A 89 -35.61 25.81 1.70
C GLY A 89 -34.75 26.09 2.92
N VAL A 90 -34.62 25.12 3.82
CA VAL A 90 -33.76 25.22 5.01
C VAL A 90 -32.63 24.19 4.97
N GLU A 91 -31.42 24.62 5.31
CA GLU A 91 -30.20 23.80 5.32
C GLU A 91 -29.46 23.92 6.66
N TYR A 92 -28.69 22.88 7.00
CA TYR A 92 -27.72 22.86 8.10
C TYR A 92 -28.26 23.27 9.48
N GLY A 93 -29.57 23.16 9.71
CA GLY A 93 -30.21 23.56 10.97
C GLY A 93 -30.43 25.06 11.16
N GLN A 94 -29.77 25.91 10.38
CA GLN A 94 -29.61 27.33 10.67
C GLN A 94 -29.64 28.26 9.45
N GLU A 95 -29.74 27.72 8.24
CA GLU A 95 -29.68 28.48 6.98
C GLU A 95 -31.03 28.41 6.25
N CYS A 96 -31.43 29.53 5.63
CA CYS A 96 -32.65 29.66 4.85
C CYS A 96 -32.34 30.19 3.46
N TYR A 97 -32.97 29.60 2.45
CA TYR A 97 -32.81 29.88 1.03
C TYR A 97 -34.18 30.04 0.36
N CYS A 98 -34.36 31.08 -0.45
CA CYS A 98 -35.57 31.33 -1.23
C CYS A 98 -35.27 31.21 -2.73
N GLY A 99 -36.27 30.91 -3.55
CA GLY A 99 -36.11 30.93 -5.01
C GLY A 99 -37.41 30.69 -5.78
N ASP A 100 -37.38 30.93 -7.09
CA ASP A 100 -38.53 30.73 -7.99
C ASP A 100 -38.39 29.49 -8.88
N THR A 101 -37.18 28.97 -9.02
CA THR A 101 -36.83 27.81 -9.84
C THR A 101 -35.67 27.03 -9.21
N PHE A 102 -35.54 25.75 -9.56
CA PHE A 102 -34.38 24.92 -9.20
C PHE A 102 -33.27 25.08 -10.24
N SER A 103 -32.22 25.84 -9.90
CA SER A 103 -31.20 26.27 -10.86
C SER A 103 -30.16 25.18 -11.20
N ASN A 104 -29.94 24.21 -10.32
CA ASN A 104 -28.89 23.18 -10.46
C ASN A 104 -29.42 21.76 -10.74
N GLY A 105 -30.70 21.61 -11.13
CA GLY A 105 -31.30 20.28 -11.32
C GLY A 105 -31.37 19.44 -10.03
N GLY A 106 -31.50 20.10 -8.87
CA GLY A 106 -31.58 19.45 -7.55
C GLY A 106 -32.59 18.32 -7.55
N SER A 107 -32.12 17.12 -7.24
CA SER A 107 -32.93 15.90 -7.27
C SER A 107 -33.50 15.59 -5.88
N GLN A 108 -34.67 14.96 -5.84
CA GLN A 108 -35.30 14.58 -4.58
C GLN A 108 -34.48 13.48 -3.90
N ALA A 109 -33.92 13.80 -2.73
CA ALA A 109 -33.17 12.87 -1.90
C ALA A 109 -34.10 12.09 -0.97
N ALA A 110 -33.57 11.06 -0.30
CA ALA A 110 -34.34 10.34 0.70
C ALA A 110 -34.70 11.28 1.86
N SER A 111 -35.94 11.24 2.35
CA SER A 111 -36.40 12.13 3.43
C SER A 111 -35.58 11.99 4.72
N MET A 112 -34.88 10.87 4.89
CA MET A 112 -33.99 10.59 6.02
C MET A 112 -32.63 11.31 5.93
N ASP A 113 -32.27 11.84 4.77
CA ASP A 113 -31.01 12.57 4.58
C ASP A 113 -31.10 13.97 5.17
N CYS A 114 -32.29 14.56 5.22
CA CYS A 114 -32.57 15.83 5.91
C CYS A 114 -32.86 15.58 7.40
N ASN A 115 -31.83 15.21 8.16
CA ASN A 115 -31.97 14.75 9.55
C ASN A 115 -31.55 15.76 10.62
N MET A 116 -31.13 16.98 10.25
CA MET A 116 -30.75 18.00 11.23
C MET A 116 -31.95 18.72 11.82
N ALA A 117 -31.89 18.98 13.11
CA ALA A 117 -32.91 19.74 13.82
C ALA A 117 -32.69 21.26 13.64
N CYS A 118 -33.77 22.02 13.54
CA CYS A 118 -33.70 23.48 13.46
C CYS A 118 -33.19 24.08 14.79
N THR A 119 -32.34 25.11 14.73
CA THR A 119 -31.76 25.74 15.94
C THR A 119 -32.81 26.40 16.83
N GLY A 120 -33.87 26.96 16.24
CA GLY A 120 -35.00 27.58 16.96
C GLY A 120 -36.12 26.61 17.35
N ASN A 121 -36.19 25.41 16.74
CA ASN A 121 -37.17 24.38 17.11
C ASN A 121 -36.64 22.96 16.84
N ALA A 122 -36.22 22.26 17.90
CA ALA A 122 -35.67 20.90 17.81
C ALA A 122 -36.68 19.80 17.37
N GLN A 123 -37.96 20.15 17.23
CA GLN A 123 -39.02 19.25 16.76
C GLN A 123 -39.19 19.31 15.24
N GLU A 124 -38.61 20.30 14.56
CA GLU A 124 -38.60 20.46 13.10
C GLU A 124 -37.29 19.94 12.47
N THR A 125 -37.34 19.69 11.17
CA THR A 125 -36.17 19.23 10.38
C THR A 125 -35.73 20.33 9.42
N CYS A 126 -34.48 20.77 9.57
CA CYS A 126 -33.86 21.86 8.81
C CYS A 126 -32.69 21.35 7.95
N GLY A 127 -33.00 20.43 7.04
CA GLY A 127 -32.05 19.92 6.07
C GLY A 127 -30.94 19.04 6.67
N ALA A 128 -29.80 18.98 5.97
CA ALA A 128 -28.50 18.49 6.44
C ALA A 128 -27.39 19.13 5.57
N GLY A 129 -26.13 18.70 5.69
CA GLY A 129 -25.06 19.22 4.84
C GLY A 129 -25.29 18.80 3.39
N ASP A 130 -25.30 19.76 2.46
CA ASP A 130 -25.63 19.55 1.05
C ASP A 130 -27.03 18.95 0.84
N ARG A 131 -27.96 19.21 1.77
CA ARG A 131 -29.34 18.69 1.77
C ARG A 131 -30.32 19.76 2.21
N LEU A 132 -31.14 20.21 1.28
CA LEU A 132 -32.13 21.26 1.49
C LEU A 132 -33.53 20.65 1.72
N ASN A 133 -34.20 21.05 2.80
CA ASN A 133 -35.60 20.67 2.99
C ASN A 133 -36.52 21.77 2.41
N ILE A 134 -37.31 21.44 1.38
CA ILE A 134 -37.98 22.42 0.51
C ILE A 134 -39.50 22.50 0.77
N TYR A 135 -40.02 23.74 0.70
CA TYR A 135 -41.41 24.13 0.83
C TYR A 135 -41.86 24.97 -0.36
N TRP A 136 -43.09 24.76 -0.82
CA TRP A 136 -43.68 25.42 -1.99
C TRP A 136 -44.95 26.19 -1.62
N SER A 137 -45.13 27.39 -2.18
CA SER A 137 -46.25 28.29 -1.86
C SER A 137 -47.57 27.99 -2.59
N GLY A 138 -47.59 27.03 -3.52
CA GLY A 138 -48.74 26.74 -4.38
C GLY A 138 -48.86 27.65 -5.62
N ALA A 139 -47.99 28.65 -5.77
CA ALA A 139 -47.97 29.55 -6.93
C ALA A 139 -47.24 28.91 -8.13
N GLN A 140 -47.69 29.23 -9.35
CA GLN A 140 -47.03 28.78 -10.58
C GLN A 140 -45.76 29.61 -10.81
N PRO A 141 -44.59 28.99 -11.04
CA PRO A 141 -43.34 29.70 -11.31
C PRO A 141 -43.40 30.47 -12.65
N PRO A 142 -42.64 31.57 -12.80
CA PRO A 142 -42.57 32.33 -14.05
C PRO A 142 -42.03 31.46 -15.21
N SER A 143 -42.53 31.70 -16.42
CA SER A 143 -42.12 30.98 -17.63
C SER A 143 -40.61 31.09 -17.85
N PRO A 144 -39.90 29.99 -18.18
CA PRO A 144 -38.47 30.02 -18.41
C PRO A 144 -38.10 30.91 -19.61
N PRO A 145 -36.90 31.53 -19.61
CA PRO A 145 -36.41 32.29 -20.75
C PRO A 145 -36.33 31.43 -22.01
N ILE A 146 -36.50 32.04 -23.19
CA ILE A 146 -36.47 31.34 -24.48
C ILE A 146 -35.39 31.91 -25.41
N THR A 147 -34.86 31.09 -26.31
CA THR A 147 -34.18 31.59 -27.51
C THR A 147 -35.26 32.05 -28.48
N VAL A 148 -35.26 33.34 -28.84
CA VAL A 148 -36.29 33.89 -29.73
C VAL A 148 -36.13 33.26 -31.12
N PRO A 149 -37.13 32.56 -31.67
CA PRO A 149 -36.97 31.84 -32.94
C PRO A 149 -36.72 32.76 -34.14
N SER A 150 -37.32 33.96 -34.11
CA SER A 150 -37.19 34.97 -35.17
C SER A 150 -37.52 36.37 -34.65
N VAL A 151 -36.74 37.37 -35.05
CA VAL A 151 -36.97 38.79 -34.75
C VAL A 151 -37.02 39.58 -36.05
N GLY A 152 -38.24 39.87 -36.54
CA GLY A 152 -38.42 40.53 -37.83
C GLY A 152 -37.84 39.69 -38.99
N PRO A 153 -36.96 40.25 -39.85
CA PRO A 153 -36.28 39.52 -40.93
C PRO A 153 -35.01 38.78 -40.47
N TRP A 154 -34.88 38.49 -39.16
CA TRP A 154 -33.76 37.76 -38.59
C TRP A 154 -34.22 36.42 -38.04
N ASP A 155 -33.62 35.34 -38.50
CA ASP A 155 -33.91 33.97 -38.06
C ASP A 155 -32.78 33.48 -37.16
N SER A 156 -33.11 32.84 -36.04
CA SER A 156 -32.11 32.26 -35.14
C SER A 156 -31.44 31.05 -35.78
N LEU A 157 -30.11 31.06 -35.82
CA LEU A 157 -29.29 29.90 -36.19
C LEU A 157 -28.94 29.03 -34.98
N GLY A 158 -29.27 29.49 -33.76
CA GLY A 158 -28.95 28.81 -32.51
C GLY A 158 -27.60 29.21 -31.91
N CYS A 159 -27.07 28.35 -31.05
CA CYS A 159 -25.85 28.61 -30.29
C CYS A 159 -24.61 28.15 -31.07
N TYR A 160 -23.57 28.99 -31.12
CA TYR A 160 -22.29 28.72 -31.79
C TYR A 160 -21.13 28.93 -30.80
N ASN A 161 -20.04 28.20 -30.97
CA ASN A 161 -18.84 28.42 -30.16
C ASN A 161 -18.12 29.73 -30.53
N ASP A 162 -17.60 30.43 -29.53
CA ASP A 162 -16.78 31.62 -29.68
C ASP A 162 -15.48 31.50 -28.88
N SER A 163 -14.48 32.33 -29.20
CA SER A 163 -13.23 32.38 -28.45
C SER A 163 -12.72 33.81 -28.35
N VAL A 164 -12.32 34.22 -27.15
CA VAL A 164 -11.72 35.55 -26.90
C VAL A 164 -10.47 35.77 -27.75
N ASN A 165 -9.71 34.71 -28.05
CA ASN A 165 -8.48 34.77 -28.84
C ASN A 165 -8.72 34.73 -30.35
N ALA A 166 -9.90 34.26 -30.78
CA ALA A 166 -10.28 34.14 -32.18
C ALA A 166 -11.81 34.20 -32.31
N ARG A 167 -12.33 35.43 -32.36
CA ARG A 167 -13.77 35.70 -32.35
C ARG A 167 -14.44 35.15 -33.60
N ALA A 168 -15.57 34.47 -33.44
CA ALA A 168 -16.37 33.95 -34.54
C ALA A 168 -17.00 35.08 -35.39
N LEU A 169 -17.31 36.21 -34.76
CA LEU A 169 -17.77 37.44 -35.41
C LEU A 169 -16.88 38.61 -34.95
N ALA A 170 -16.07 39.17 -35.85
CA ALA A 170 -15.01 40.11 -35.48
C ALA A 170 -15.49 41.54 -35.15
N ILE A 171 -16.68 41.94 -35.59
CA ILE A 171 -17.11 43.35 -35.50
C ILE A 171 -18.05 43.53 -34.31
N SER A 172 -17.67 44.32 -33.31
CA SER A 172 -18.58 44.67 -32.22
C SER A 172 -19.14 46.09 -32.39
N PRO A 173 -20.44 46.27 -32.69
CA PRO A 173 -21.04 47.59 -32.78
C PRO A 173 -21.26 48.17 -31.38
N ALA A 174 -21.06 49.49 -31.24
CA ALA A 174 -21.36 50.19 -30.00
C ALA A 174 -22.88 50.32 -29.81
N ILE A 175 -23.44 49.64 -28.81
CA ILE A 175 -24.85 49.77 -28.41
C ILE A 175 -24.94 50.71 -27.22
N ASN A 176 -25.69 51.81 -27.37
CA ASN A 176 -25.98 52.74 -26.27
C ASN A 176 -27.23 52.26 -25.51
N GLY A 177 -27.03 51.49 -24.44
CA GLY A 177 -28.11 51.02 -23.57
C GLY A 177 -27.97 49.57 -23.16
N THR A 178 -29.09 48.93 -22.83
CA THR A 178 -29.16 47.50 -22.53
C THR A 178 -29.18 46.67 -23.82
N VAL A 179 -28.50 45.52 -23.81
CA VAL A 179 -28.47 44.60 -24.96
C VAL A 179 -29.59 43.56 -24.82
N ASP A 180 -30.41 43.48 -25.86
CA ASP A 180 -31.43 42.47 -26.13
C ASP A 180 -31.31 42.01 -27.59
N VAL A 181 -32.12 41.04 -27.99
CA VAL A 181 -32.02 40.45 -29.33
C VAL A 181 -32.33 41.49 -30.41
N GLU A 182 -33.32 42.34 -30.18
CA GLU A 182 -33.78 43.40 -31.09
C GLU A 182 -32.73 44.50 -31.30
N THR A 183 -32.08 44.95 -30.23
CA THR A 183 -31.08 46.02 -30.28
C THR A 183 -29.82 45.56 -31.00
N CYS A 184 -29.36 44.33 -30.76
CA CYS A 184 -28.17 43.80 -31.42
C CYS A 184 -28.41 43.49 -32.91
N THR A 185 -29.53 42.86 -33.27
CA THR A 185 -29.89 42.64 -34.69
C THR A 185 -30.09 43.96 -35.44
N THR A 186 -30.66 44.98 -34.81
CA THR A 186 -30.79 46.32 -35.40
C THR A 186 -29.42 47.01 -35.59
N ALA A 187 -28.51 46.87 -34.62
CA ALA A 187 -27.16 47.42 -34.71
C ALA A 187 -26.36 46.78 -35.85
N CYS A 188 -26.42 45.45 -35.99
CA CYS A 188 -25.77 44.74 -37.09
C CYS A 188 -26.39 45.05 -38.45
N TYR A 189 -27.72 45.21 -38.52
CA TYR A 189 -28.41 45.69 -39.73
C TYR A 189 -27.89 47.07 -40.17
N ASN A 190 -27.80 48.02 -39.24
CA ASN A 190 -27.31 49.38 -39.53
C ASN A 190 -25.82 49.41 -39.90
N ALA A 191 -25.03 48.44 -39.40
CA ALA A 191 -23.62 48.28 -39.75
C ALA A 191 -23.41 47.56 -41.10
N GLY A 192 -24.46 47.00 -41.70
CA GLY A 192 -24.42 46.35 -43.01
C GLY A 192 -23.99 44.89 -43.00
N TYR A 193 -24.08 44.20 -41.85
CA TYR A 193 -23.66 42.80 -41.71
C TYR A 193 -24.86 41.83 -41.63
N PRO A 194 -24.81 40.67 -42.33
CA PRO A 194 -25.89 39.67 -42.35
C PRO A 194 -25.97 38.78 -41.10
N LEU A 195 -24.89 38.69 -40.30
CA LEU A 195 -24.87 37.88 -39.07
C LEU A 195 -24.78 38.79 -37.84
N ALA A 196 -25.57 38.46 -36.83
CA ALA A 196 -25.55 39.07 -35.50
C ALA A 196 -25.39 37.97 -34.45
N GLY A 197 -24.52 38.16 -33.47
CA GLY A 197 -24.28 37.22 -32.38
C GLY A 197 -24.21 37.93 -31.04
N MET A 198 -24.91 37.41 -30.04
CA MET A 198 -24.88 37.96 -28.68
C MET A 198 -24.09 37.04 -27.75
N GLU A 199 -23.24 37.63 -26.91
CA GLU A 199 -22.44 36.91 -25.90
C GLU A 199 -22.55 37.60 -24.54
N TYR A 200 -22.37 36.81 -23.48
CA TYR A 200 -22.14 37.31 -22.12
C TYR A 200 -23.18 38.34 -21.62
N SER A 201 -24.46 38.13 -21.99
CA SER A 201 -25.63 38.98 -21.63
C SER A 201 -25.61 40.44 -22.12
N THR A 202 -24.47 40.93 -22.58
CA THR A 202 -24.19 42.38 -22.71
C THR A 202 -23.39 42.72 -23.96
N GLN A 203 -22.91 41.73 -24.70
CA GLN A 203 -22.04 41.92 -25.85
C GLN A 203 -22.78 41.55 -27.13
N CYS A 204 -22.53 42.34 -28.16
CA CYS A 204 -23.07 42.15 -29.50
C CYS A 204 -21.91 42.14 -30.48
N PHE A 205 -21.96 41.19 -31.41
CA PHE A 205 -20.98 40.99 -32.46
C PHE A 205 -21.70 40.80 -33.80
N CYS A 206 -21.07 41.23 -34.88
CA CYS A 206 -21.58 41.17 -36.24
C CYS A 206 -20.49 40.66 -37.19
N GLY A 207 -20.91 40.08 -38.31
CA GLY A 207 -19.98 39.64 -39.34
C GLY A 207 -20.67 39.29 -40.66
N SER A 208 -19.87 39.16 -41.72
CA SER A 208 -20.33 38.65 -43.02
C SER A 208 -20.26 37.13 -43.14
N GLN A 209 -19.44 36.49 -42.31
CA GLN A 209 -19.22 35.05 -42.23
C GLN A 209 -18.64 34.72 -40.85
N PHE A 210 -18.50 33.44 -40.52
CA PHE A 210 -17.79 33.01 -39.32
C PHE A 210 -16.29 32.96 -39.59
N ASP A 211 -15.50 33.76 -38.86
CA ASP A 211 -14.07 33.93 -39.14
C ASP A 211 -13.20 32.79 -38.55
N ASN A 212 -13.70 32.04 -37.58
CA ASN A 212 -12.97 30.98 -36.86
C ASN A 212 -13.57 29.56 -37.06
N GLY A 213 -14.27 29.31 -38.17
CA GLY A 213 -14.88 28.00 -38.43
C GLY A 213 -15.91 27.57 -37.38
N ALA A 214 -16.61 28.54 -36.77
CA ALA A 214 -17.53 28.31 -35.66
C ALA A 214 -18.59 27.25 -36.01
N THR A 215 -18.82 26.33 -35.06
CA THR A 215 -19.77 25.22 -35.22
C THR A 215 -20.95 25.39 -34.27
N SER A 216 -22.09 24.82 -34.65
CA SER A 216 -23.28 24.83 -33.80
C SER A 216 -23.03 23.95 -32.57
N ILE A 217 -23.27 24.52 -31.40
CA ILE A 217 -23.16 23.85 -30.10
C ILE A 217 -24.54 23.75 -29.45
N SER A 218 -24.62 23.01 -28.34
CA SER A 218 -25.87 22.83 -27.61
C SER A 218 -26.52 24.17 -27.21
N LEU A 219 -27.83 24.28 -27.41
CA LEU A 219 -28.62 25.44 -26.97
C LEU A 219 -28.47 25.71 -25.46
N ASN A 220 -28.19 24.67 -24.66
CA ASN A 220 -27.99 24.78 -23.22
C ASN A 220 -26.72 25.55 -22.83
N THR A 221 -25.77 25.75 -23.76
CA THR A 221 -24.54 26.52 -23.52
C THR A 221 -24.80 28.03 -23.65
N CYS A 222 -25.83 28.43 -24.41
CA CYS A 222 -26.30 29.81 -24.50
C CYS A 222 -27.36 30.09 -23.41
N ASN A 223 -26.96 29.98 -22.13
CA ASN A 223 -27.87 30.00 -20.97
C ASN A 223 -27.92 31.34 -20.22
N MET A 224 -27.27 32.39 -20.71
CA MET A 224 -27.28 33.70 -20.07
C MET A 224 -28.42 34.57 -20.60
N VAL A 225 -29.19 35.17 -19.71
CA VAL A 225 -30.32 36.04 -20.08
C VAL A 225 -29.86 37.42 -20.57
N CYS A 226 -30.59 38.03 -21.49
CA CYS A 226 -30.29 39.37 -21.97
C CYS A 226 -30.45 40.42 -20.87
N ASN A 227 -29.50 41.36 -20.77
CA ASN A 227 -29.59 42.47 -19.82
C ASN A 227 -30.77 43.40 -20.12
N GLY A 228 -31.18 43.52 -21.40
CA GLY A 228 -32.36 44.30 -21.81
C GLY A 228 -33.70 43.59 -21.62
N ASN A 229 -33.71 42.25 -21.62
CA ASN A 229 -34.93 41.45 -21.47
C ASN A 229 -34.62 40.08 -20.86
N SER A 230 -34.93 39.90 -19.57
CA SER A 230 -34.65 38.65 -18.86
C SER A 230 -35.51 37.45 -19.30
N SER A 231 -36.41 37.64 -20.25
CA SER A 231 -37.23 36.56 -20.84
C SER A 231 -36.54 35.88 -22.03
N GLU A 232 -35.35 36.33 -22.42
CA GLU A 232 -34.64 35.89 -23.63
C GLU A 232 -33.17 35.56 -23.35
N TYR A 233 -32.60 34.64 -24.13
CA TYR A 233 -31.17 34.28 -24.02
C TYR A 233 -30.26 35.11 -24.93
N CYS A 234 -29.20 35.70 -24.33
CA CYS A 234 -28.13 36.45 -24.99
C CYS A 234 -26.76 35.75 -24.80
N GLY A 235 -26.68 34.52 -25.28
CA GLY A 235 -25.44 33.73 -25.36
C GLY A 235 -25.01 33.11 -24.04
N GLY A 236 -23.73 32.79 -23.93
CA GLY A 236 -23.05 32.22 -22.77
C GLY A 236 -21.54 32.51 -22.83
N PRO A 237 -20.75 32.09 -21.82
CA PRO A 237 -19.29 32.26 -21.87
C PRO A 237 -18.69 31.45 -23.03
N ASN A 238 -18.01 32.10 -23.98
CA ASN A 238 -17.49 31.49 -25.21
C ASN A 238 -18.59 30.86 -26.09
N ALA A 239 -19.83 31.37 -25.99
CA ALA A 239 -21.00 30.84 -26.70
C ALA A 239 -21.88 31.98 -27.24
N LEU A 240 -21.95 32.10 -28.56
CA LEU A 240 -22.72 33.12 -29.27
C LEU A 240 -24.11 32.60 -29.61
N ASN A 241 -25.15 33.35 -29.23
CA ASN A 241 -26.49 33.16 -29.79
C ASN A 241 -26.58 33.91 -31.12
N VAL A 242 -26.66 33.20 -32.25
CA VAL A 242 -26.50 33.77 -33.60
C VAL A 242 -27.82 33.89 -34.35
N TYR A 243 -27.99 35.01 -35.03
CA TYR A 243 -29.11 35.34 -35.90
C TYR A 243 -28.61 35.69 -37.31
N ASN A 244 -29.35 35.22 -38.31
CA ASN A 244 -29.08 35.48 -39.72
C ASN A 244 -30.18 36.32 -40.36
N TYR A 245 -29.79 37.34 -41.10
CA TYR A 245 -30.72 38.19 -41.83
C TYR A 245 -31.20 37.52 -43.12
N THR A 246 -32.51 37.31 -43.25
CA THR A 246 -33.14 36.67 -44.43
C THR A 246 -33.78 37.66 -45.40
N GLY A 247 -33.55 38.97 -45.21
CA GLY A 247 -34.02 40.02 -46.12
C GLY A 247 -33.11 40.24 -47.34
N ASN A 248 -33.66 40.86 -48.40
CA ASN A 248 -32.99 40.99 -49.70
C ASN A 248 -32.03 42.20 -49.83
N THR A 249 -31.96 43.11 -48.85
CA THR A 249 -31.15 44.34 -48.97
C THR A 249 -30.53 44.76 -47.62
N LEU A 250 -29.20 44.70 -47.50
CA LEU A 250 -28.44 45.29 -46.39
C LEU A 250 -27.91 46.69 -46.76
N PRO A 251 -27.81 47.64 -45.82
CA PRO A 251 -27.15 48.93 -46.05
C PRO A 251 -25.65 48.74 -46.36
N THR A 252 -25.11 49.48 -47.34
CA THR A 252 -23.66 49.49 -47.63
C THR A 252 -22.88 50.15 -46.48
N PRO A 253 -21.82 49.54 -45.94
CA PRO A 253 -21.06 50.09 -44.81
C PRO A 253 -20.43 51.46 -45.12
N PRO A 254 -20.45 52.43 -44.20
CA PRO A 254 -19.58 53.60 -44.30
C PRO A 254 -18.14 53.15 -44.04
N GLY A 255 -17.25 53.36 -45.01
CA GLY A 255 -15.83 53.03 -44.89
C GLY A 255 -15.22 53.67 -43.63
N GLY A 256 -14.71 52.83 -42.73
CA GLY A 256 -14.09 53.23 -41.48
C GLY A 256 -12.84 52.39 -41.23
N GLY A 257 -11.69 53.08 -41.15
CA GLY A 257 -10.39 52.48 -40.88
C GLY A 257 -10.29 51.88 -39.48
N GLY A 258 -9.69 50.69 -39.42
CA GLY A 258 -9.13 50.12 -38.20
C GLY A 258 -7.68 50.59 -38.03
N GLY A 259 -7.43 51.36 -36.98
CA GLY A 259 -6.10 51.73 -36.53
C GLY A 259 -5.60 50.78 -35.44
N GLY A 260 -4.34 50.40 -35.56
CA GLY A 260 -3.51 49.69 -34.58
C GLY A 260 -2.46 48.87 -35.33
N GLY A 261 -1.16 49.10 -35.28
CA GLY A 261 -0.36 49.99 -34.46
C GLY A 261 1.03 49.38 -34.27
N GLY A 262 1.84 49.33 -35.34
CA GLY A 262 3.31 49.13 -35.35
C GLY A 262 3.81 47.68 -35.30
N GLY A 263 4.70 47.19 -36.18
CA GLY A 263 5.41 47.83 -37.30
C GLY A 263 6.34 46.82 -38.01
N GLY A 264 6.66 47.11 -39.28
CA GLY A 264 7.71 46.45 -40.07
C GLY A 264 7.22 45.58 -41.23
N SER A 265 6.37 46.08 -42.12
CA SER A 265 6.73 46.65 -43.44
C SER A 265 6.93 45.62 -44.56
N SER A 266 6.16 45.85 -45.64
CA SER A 266 6.51 45.57 -47.04
C SER A 266 6.83 44.12 -47.41
N GLY A 267 5.83 43.42 -47.98
CA GLY A 267 5.83 43.01 -49.39
C GLY A 267 7.10 42.41 -50.02
N THR A 268 7.97 41.81 -49.23
CA THR A 268 9.17 41.12 -49.68
C THR A 268 9.03 39.67 -49.23
N PRO A 269 9.05 38.68 -50.14
CA PRO A 269 9.01 37.28 -49.74
C PRO A 269 10.25 36.99 -48.89
N VAL A 270 10.04 36.60 -47.63
CA VAL A 270 11.09 36.00 -46.81
C VAL A 270 11.26 34.55 -47.22
N TYR A 271 12.50 34.08 -47.23
CA TYR A 271 12.84 32.71 -47.63
C TYR A 271 13.53 31.99 -46.48
N PRO A 272 13.40 30.66 -46.39
CA PRO A 272 14.16 29.86 -45.43
C PRO A 272 15.66 29.99 -45.71
N VAL A 273 16.45 30.06 -44.63
CA VAL A 273 17.91 30.21 -44.73
C VAL A 273 18.52 28.87 -45.13
N THR A 274 18.96 28.75 -46.38
CA THR A 274 19.53 27.51 -46.93
C THR A 274 21.05 27.60 -47.16
N SER A 275 21.66 28.75 -46.90
CA SER A 275 23.10 29.00 -47.08
C SER A 275 23.65 29.93 -46.01
N GLY A 276 24.82 29.62 -45.45
CA GLY A 276 25.46 30.43 -44.40
C GLY A 276 25.29 29.89 -42.96
N LEU A 277 24.62 28.75 -42.81
CA LEU A 277 24.42 28.08 -41.53
C LEU A 277 25.74 27.49 -40.97
N PRO A 278 25.89 27.36 -39.64
CA PRO A 278 27.00 26.64 -39.02
C PRO A 278 27.16 25.22 -39.58
N SER A 279 28.41 24.76 -39.77
CA SER A 279 28.68 23.45 -40.40
C SER A 279 27.92 22.31 -39.70
N PHE A 280 27.33 21.42 -40.51
CA PHE A 280 26.43 20.32 -40.17
C PHE A 280 24.94 20.66 -40.01
N TRP A 281 24.51 21.93 -39.99
CA TRP A 281 23.09 22.29 -39.91
C TRP A 281 22.45 22.59 -41.27
N GLU A 282 21.24 22.07 -41.50
CA GLU A 282 20.45 22.30 -42.71
C GLU A 282 18.97 22.59 -42.39
N TYR A 283 18.29 23.30 -43.30
CA TYR A 283 16.85 23.52 -43.21
C TYR A 283 16.11 22.24 -43.56
N ALA A 284 15.26 21.75 -42.66
CA ALA A 284 14.49 20.54 -42.88
C ALA A 284 13.21 20.85 -43.68
N ALA A 285 12.27 21.57 -43.08
CA ALA A 285 11.01 21.99 -43.68
C ALA A 285 10.25 22.95 -42.76
N CYS A 286 9.17 23.53 -43.26
CA CYS A 286 8.14 24.18 -42.45
C CYS A 286 7.22 23.09 -41.84
N TYR A 287 7.10 23.04 -40.51
CA TYR A 287 6.22 22.11 -39.82
C TYR A 287 5.00 22.83 -39.24
N ILE A 288 3.84 22.17 -39.22
CA ILE A 288 2.65 22.67 -38.54
C ILE A 288 2.84 22.49 -37.03
N ASP A 289 2.90 23.59 -36.28
CA ASP A 289 2.83 23.56 -34.82
C ASP A 289 1.38 23.51 -34.33
N ASN A 290 1.15 22.95 -33.15
CA ASN A 290 -0.19 22.85 -32.52
C ASN A 290 -1.27 22.10 -33.34
N ALA A 291 -0.89 21.28 -34.34
CA ALA A 291 -1.84 20.46 -35.10
C ALA A 291 -2.56 19.43 -34.20
N ASN A 292 -1.80 18.79 -33.30
CA ASN A 292 -2.30 17.86 -32.29
C ASN A 292 -1.62 18.12 -30.92
N GLY A 293 -1.18 19.35 -30.69
CA GLY A 293 -0.25 19.73 -29.61
C GLY A 293 1.06 20.31 -30.16
N ARG A 294 1.85 20.92 -29.28
CA ARG A 294 3.11 21.58 -29.65
C ARG A 294 4.14 20.56 -30.15
N ALA A 295 4.77 20.84 -31.29
CA ALA A 295 5.68 19.92 -31.98
C ALA A 295 7.08 19.89 -31.33
N ILE A 296 7.47 20.96 -30.62
CA ILE A 296 8.72 21.07 -29.86
C ILE A 296 8.44 21.68 -28.48
N SER A 297 8.61 20.89 -27.42
CA SER A 297 8.19 21.28 -26.06
C SER A 297 9.15 22.23 -25.33
N ASN A 298 10.43 22.27 -25.69
CA ASN A 298 11.45 23.08 -25.01
C ASN A 298 11.64 24.43 -25.72
N GLU A 299 11.08 25.48 -25.11
CA GLU A 299 11.12 26.87 -25.56
C GLU A 299 12.22 27.64 -24.81
N LEU A 300 13.12 28.27 -25.57
CA LEU A 300 14.08 29.22 -25.01
C LEU A 300 13.40 30.57 -24.76
N PRO A 301 13.87 31.38 -23.79
CA PRO A 301 13.29 32.70 -23.52
C PRO A 301 13.19 33.57 -24.77
N ASP A 302 12.01 34.18 -24.98
CA ASP A 302 11.73 35.05 -26.12
C ASP A 302 12.81 36.12 -26.33
N ASN A 303 13.31 36.22 -27.56
CA ASN A 303 14.33 37.17 -27.93
C ASN A 303 13.91 37.98 -29.16
N SER A 304 13.69 39.27 -28.95
CA SER A 304 13.30 40.21 -30.02
C SER A 304 14.38 40.41 -31.09
N ASN A 305 15.61 39.97 -30.87
CA ASN A 305 16.71 40.01 -31.83
C ASN A 305 17.16 38.62 -32.30
N VAL A 306 16.29 37.59 -32.22
CA VAL A 306 16.63 36.24 -32.68
C VAL A 306 16.90 36.25 -34.20
N THR A 307 17.99 35.60 -34.60
CA THR A 307 18.28 35.16 -35.98
C THR A 307 18.35 33.64 -36.02
N VAL A 308 18.25 33.05 -37.22
CA VAL A 308 18.33 31.59 -37.40
C VAL A 308 19.64 31.03 -36.80
N GLU A 309 20.77 31.71 -37.03
CA GLU A 309 22.08 31.30 -36.51
C GLU A 309 22.15 31.43 -34.98
N SER A 310 21.51 32.45 -34.40
CA SER A 310 21.50 32.62 -32.94
C SER A 310 20.70 31.52 -32.24
N CYS A 311 19.59 31.08 -32.84
CA CYS A 311 18.77 29.99 -32.31
C CYS A 311 19.50 28.65 -32.45
N ILE A 312 20.09 28.38 -33.62
CA ILE A 312 20.93 27.19 -33.84
C ILE A 312 22.12 27.16 -32.88
N ALA A 313 22.80 28.29 -32.68
CA ALA A 313 23.92 28.38 -31.76
C ALA A 313 23.49 28.05 -30.33
N SER A 314 22.36 28.59 -29.86
CA SER A 314 21.80 28.28 -28.53
C SER A 314 21.40 26.81 -28.39
N CYS A 315 20.67 26.25 -29.37
CA CYS A 315 20.29 24.83 -29.33
C CYS A 315 21.51 23.91 -29.39
N SER A 316 22.52 24.25 -30.19
CA SER A 316 23.78 23.49 -30.26
C SER A 316 24.61 23.59 -28.98
N ALA A 317 24.52 24.72 -28.25
CA ALA A 317 25.18 24.89 -26.96
C ALA A 317 24.54 24.02 -25.86
N GLU A 318 23.25 23.71 -26.01
CA GLU A 318 22.51 22.77 -25.15
C GLU A 318 22.54 21.31 -25.66
N ASN A 319 23.36 21.01 -26.68
CA ASN A 319 23.52 19.69 -27.32
C ASN A 319 22.28 19.13 -28.06
N TYR A 320 21.31 19.97 -28.44
CA TYR A 320 20.16 19.54 -29.24
C TYR A 320 20.47 19.46 -30.74
N THR A 321 19.80 18.53 -31.43
CA THR A 321 19.99 18.26 -32.87
C THR A 321 18.98 18.94 -33.79
N ILE A 322 17.91 19.53 -33.22
CA ILE A 322 16.84 20.24 -33.92
C ILE A 322 16.61 21.62 -33.29
N ALA A 323 16.48 22.64 -34.14
CA ALA A 323 16.11 24.00 -33.77
C ALA A 323 14.87 24.43 -34.55
N GLY A 324 13.82 24.88 -33.87
CA GLY A 324 12.58 25.39 -34.44
C GLY A 324 12.39 26.87 -34.13
N LEU A 325 11.97 27.67 -35.10
CA LEU A 325 11.66 29.09 -34.90
C LEU A 325 10.18 29.36 -35.17
N GLU A 326 9.54 30.11 -34.27
CA GLU A 326 8.12 30.51 -34.36
C GLU A 326 7.95 32.01 -34.08
N TYR A 327 6.92 32.61 -34.69
CA TYR A 327 6.40 33.94 -34.35
C TYR A 327 7.44 35.07 -34.30
N SER A 328 8.46 35.03 -35.18
CA SER A 328 9.56 36.02 -35.28
C SER A 328 10.53 36.14 -34.10
N VAL A 329 10.14 35.73 -32.88
CA VAL A 329 10.89 36.00 -31.64
C VAL A 329 11.19 34.74 -30.81
N GLN A 330 10.55 33.61 -31.13
CA GLN A 330 10.61 32.39 -30.33
C GLN A 330 11.58 31.38 -30.95
N CYS A 331 12.31 30.68 -30.09
CA CYS A 331 13.26 29.65 -30.46
C CYS A 331 13.01 28.40 -29.61
N PHE A 332 12.92 27.26 -30.27
CA PHE A 332 12.62 25.96 -29.69
C PHE A 332 13.75 24.99 -30.01
N CYS A 333 14.13 24.15 -29.05
CA CYS A 333 15.21 23.18 -29.23
C CYS A 333 14.74 21.77 -28.87
N SER A 334 15.08 20.76 -29.66
CA SER A 334 14.81 19.35 -29.33
C SER A 334 15.70 18.40 -30.10
N ASP A 335 15.55 17.10 -29.84
CA ASP A 335 16.17 16.03 -30.65
C ASP A 335 15.19 15.32 -31.59
N SER A 336 13.90 15.61 -31.48
CA SER A 336 12.84 14.97 -32.25
C SER A 336 11.57 15.83 -32.24
N LEU A 337 10.76 15.71 -33.29
CA LEU A 337 9.43 16.32 -33.33
C LEU A 337 8.38 15.36 -32.75
N VAL A 338 7.47 15.89 -31.94
CA VAL A 338 6.39 15.12 -31.30
C VAL A 338 5.02 15.50 -31.86
N ASN A 339 3.96 14.80 -31.45
CA ASN A 339 2.56 15.08 -31.82
C ASN A 339 2.24 14.94 -33.32
N GLY A 340 2.97 14.08 -34.04
CA GLY A 340 2.73 13.83 -35.45
C GLY A 340 2.89 15.06 -36.33
N ALA A 341 3.89 15.90 -36.03
CA ALA A 341 4.17 17.14 -36.75
C ALA A 341 4.20 16.92 -38.26
N ALA A 342 3.19 17.45 -38.96
CA ALA A 342 3.07 17.33 -40.40
C ALA A 342 3.84 18.47 -41.10
N VAL A 343 4.43 18.16 -42.25
CA VAL A 343 5.09 19.15 -43.10
C VAL A 343 4.01 20.06 -43.71
N ALA A 344 4.17 21.37 -43.53
CA ALA A 344 3.36 22.40 -44.15
C ALA A 344 4.01 22.87 -45.47
N GLU A 345 3.24 23.57 -46.29
CA GLU A 345 3.83 24.36 -47.38
C GLU A 345 4.70 25.48 -46.79
N ASP A 346 5.86 25.74 -47.41
CA ASP A 346 6.85 26.72 -46.91
C ASP A 346 6.31 28.16 -46.88
N ASP A 347 5.20 28.44 -47.58
CA ASP A 347 4.51 29.74 -47.57
C ASP A 347 3.85 30.08 -46.23
N GLY A 348 3.66 29.08 -45.36
CA GLY A 348 3.19 29.24 -43.99
C GLY A 348 4.25 29.76 -43.02
N CYS A 349 5.54 29.55 -43.31
CA CYS A 349 6.66 30.04 -42.51
C CYS A 349 7.17 31.39 -43.04
N ASN A 350 6.30 32.41 -43.05
CA ASN A 350 6.53 33.68 -43.75
C ASN A 350 6.78 34.89 -42.84
N MET A 351 7.02 34.69 -41.55
CA MET A 351 7.36 35.78 -40.63
C MET A 351 8.86 36.01 -40.61
N GLY A 352 9.28 37.27 -40.76
CA GLY A 352 10.69 37.66 -40.68
C GLY A 352 11.23 37.55 -39.25
N CYS A 353 12.47 37.12 -39.07
CA CYS A 353 13.11 37.07 -37.75
C CYS A 353 13.25 38.47 -37.13
N GLY A 354 13.08 38.59 -35.81
CA GLY A 354 13.19 39.87 -35.09
C GLY A 354 14.58 40.50 -35.20
N GLY A 355 15.64 39.69 -35.25
CA GLY A 355 17.02 40.13 -35.49
C GLY A 355 17.37 40.33 -36.97
N ASN A 356 16.65 39.67 -37.89
CA ASN A 356 16.86 39.81 -39.32
C ASN A 356 15.56 39.59 -40.13
N SER A 357 14.97 40.69 -40.61
CA SER A 357 13.72 40.67 -41.36
C SER A 357 13.77 39.96 -42.73
N THR A 358 14.95 39.53 -43.21
CA THR A 358 15.08 38.78 -44.47
C THR A 358 15.04 37.27 -44.31
N GLU A 359 15.10 36.76 -43.08
CA GLU A 359 15.12 35.33 -42.76
C GLU A 359 13.75 34.87 -42.27
N ALA A 360 13.30 33.69 -42.70
CA ALA A 360 12.04 33.11 -42.25
C ALA A 360 12.14 32.46 -40.84
N CYS A 361 11.50 33.08 -39.85
CA CYS A 361 11.35 32.62 -38.47
C CYS A 361 9.91 32.17 -38.17
N GLY A 362 9.44 31.16 -38.92
CA GLY A 362 8.15 30.53 -38.71
C GLY A 362 6.95 31.40 -39.11
N GLY A 363 5.82 31.11 -38.48
CA GLY A 363 4.54 31.78 -38.67
C GLY A 363 3.57 31.41 -37.53
N PRO A 364 2.34 31.93 -37.50
CA PRO A 364 1.36 31.52 -36.49
C PRO A 364 1.05 30.02 -36.62
N ASN A 365 1.38 29.23 -35.59
CA ASN A 365 1.30 27.76 -35.60
C ASN A 365 2.16 27.12 -36.72
N ARG A 366 3.31 27.71 -37.04
CA ARG A 366 4.24 27.22 -38.08
C ARG A 366 5.68 27.34 -37.60
N LEU A 367 6.37 26.22 -37.53
CA LEU A 367 7.75 26.13 -37.10
C LEU A 367 8.70 25.99 -38.30
N SER A 368 9.63 26.93 -38.44
CA SER A 368 10.79 26.76 -39.32
C SER A 368 11.80 25.84 -38.63
N VAL A 369 11.94 24.59 -39.09
CA VAL A 369 12.78 23.58 -38.43
C VAL A 369 14.12 23.38 -39.16
N TYR A 370 15.21 23.41 -38.39
CA TYR A 370 16.58 23.18 -38.83
C TYR A 370 17.16 21.96 -38.09
N THR A 371 17.96 21.13 -38.76
CA THR A 371 18.51 19.88 -38.20
C THR A 371 20.02 19.76 -38.44
N SER A 372 20.75 19.15 -37.51
CA SER A 372 22.19 18.87 -37.63
C SER A 372 22.54 17.46 -38.14
N SER A 373 21.57 16.55 -38.16
CA SER A 373 21.75 15.12 -38.48
C SER A 373 21.21 14.72 -39.86
N GLY A 374 20.45 15.63 -40.49
CA GLY A 374 19.81 15.46 -41.80
C GLY A 374 18.64 14.47 -41.86
N ASN A 375 18.27 13.87 -40.72
CA ASN A 375 17.08 13.06 -40.60
C ASN A 375 16.25 13.55 -39.42
N VAL A 376 15.04 14.05 -39.70
CA VAL A 376 14.12 14.52 -38.67
C VAL A 376 13.23 13.36 -38.24
N THR A 377 13.41 12.89 -37.01
CA THR A 377 12.52 11.87 -36.42
C THR A 377 11.24 12.55 -35.96
N VAL A 378 10.12 12.17 -36.56
CA VAL A 378 8.77 12.61 -36.17
C VAL A 378 8.07 11.46 -35.46
N TYR A 379 7.76 11.63 -34.17
CA TYR A 379 6.92 10.70 -33.45
C TYR A 379 5.44 10.93 -33.79
N PRO A 380 4.65 9.85 -33.92
CA PRO A 380 3.20 9.97 -34.14
C PRO A 380 2.50 10.64 -32.96
N VAL A 381 1.23 11.01 -33.13
CA VAL A 381 0.39 11.49 -32.02
C VAL A 381 0.36 10.40 -30.94
N PRO A 382 0.70 10.72 -29.67
CA PRO A 382 0.67 9.73 -28.60
C PRO A 382 -0.73 9.14 -28.46
N VAL A 383 -0.83 7.82 -28.39
CA VAL A 383 -2.10 7.10 -28.24
C VAL A 383 -2.13 6.34 -26.92
N VAL A 384 -3.34 6.10 -26.40
CA VAL A 384 -3.50 5.20 -25.26
C VAL A 384 -3.10 3.79 -25.66
N GLN A 385 -2.23 3.14 -24.88
CA GLN A 385 -1.90 1.73 -25.06
C GLN A 385 -3.04 0.87 -24.49
N ASN A 386 -4.01 0.50 -25.33
CA ASN A 386 -5.13 -0.36 -24.94
C ASN A 386 -5.02 -1.79 -25.49
N THR A 387 -4.03 -2.06 -26.35
CA THR A 387 -3.76 -3.38 -26.96
C THR A 387 -2.29 -3.77 -26.76
N SER A 388 -2.00 -5.08 -26.82
CA SER A 388 -0.65 -5.62 -26.61
C SER A 388 -0.06 -5.36 -25.22
N LEU A 389 -0.92 -5.24 -24.20
CA LEU A 389 -0.48 -5.11 -22.81
C LEU A 389 0.13 -6.43 -22.31
N PRO A 390 1.13 -6.39 -21.40
CA PRO A 390 1.73 -7.59 -20.84
C PRO A 390 0.69 -8.37 -20.03
N GLY A 391 0.65 -9.70 -20.13
CA GLY A 391 -0.25 -10.52 -19.30
C GLY A 391 -1.74 -10.32 -19.60
N GLN A 392 -2.55 -10.06 -18.55
CA GLN A 392 -4.01 -9.91 -18.65
C GLN A 392 -4.50 -8.51 -18.26
N TRP A 393 -3.65 -7.49 -18.36
CA TRP A 393 -4.05 -6.10 -18.09
C TRP A 393 -5.09 -5.58 -19.10
N GLN A 394 -6.03 -4.78 -18.60
CA GLN A 394 -7.08 -4.11 -19.36
C GLN A 394 -7.16 -2.65 -18.97
N TYR A 395 -7.17 -1.79 -19.99
CA TYR A 395 -7.37 -0.36 -19.80
C TYR A 395 -8.81 -0.05 -19.39
N GLN A 396 -8.99 0.79 -18.36
CA GLN A 396 -10.31 1.14 -17.83
C GLN A 396 -10.73 2.57 -18.12
N GLY A 397 -9.76 3.48 -18.25
CA GLY A 397 -10.00 4.88 -18.59
C GLY A 397 -9.09 5.85 -17.87
N CYS A 398 -9.32 7.14 -18.10
CA CYS A 398 -8.66 8.24 -17.40
C CYS A 398 -9.38 8.54 -16.07
N LEU A 399 -8.76 8.20 -14.94
CA LEU A 399 -9.31 8.43 -13.61
C LEU A 399 -8.93 9.81 -13.08
N LYS A 400 -9.90 10.53 -12.49
CA LYS A 400 -9.64 11.79 -11.80
C LYS A 400 -9.23 11.54 -10.35
N GLU A 401 -8.08 12.07 -9.96
CA GLU A 401 -7.64 12.02 -8.57
C GLU A 401 -8.23 13.19 -7.75
N ALA A 402 -8.55 12.94 -6.48
CA ALA A 402 -9.21 13.89 -5.57
C ALA A 402 -8.29 15.00 -5.02
N GLY A 403 -7.17 15.30 -5.68
CA GLY A 403 -6.19 16.28 -5.21
C GLY A 403 -5.35 15.75 -4.05
N ALA A 404 -5.69 16.09 -2.80
CA ALA A 404 -4.81 15.86 -1.64
C ALA A 404 -4.72 14.39 -1.18
N ASN A 405 -5.75 13.58 -1.46
CA ASN A 405 -5.72 12.14 -1.22
C ASN A 405 -5.48 11.44 -2.55
N ARG A 406 -4.29 10.85 -2.70
CA ARG A 406 -3.93 10.01 -3.84
C ARG A 406 -4.78 8.73 -3.83
N THR A 407 -5.15 8.26 -5.01
CA THR A 407 -5.98 7.06 -5.18
C THR A 407 -5.17 5.82 -4.83
N PHE A 408 -3.92 5.74 -5.28
CA PHE A 408 -3.04 4.62 -4.99
C PHE A 408 -1.96 4.96 -3.95
N PRO A 409 -1.60 4.01 -3.08
CA PRO A 409 -0.64 4.25 -2.02
C PRO A 409 0.83 4.15 -2.46
N TYR A 410 1.14 3.45 -3.55
CA TYR A 410 2.54 3.18 -3.95
C TYR A 410 2.93 3.92 -5.21
N GLN A 411 3.93 4.79 -5.09
CA GLN A 411 4.48 5.61 -6.18
C GLN A 411 5.89 5.15 -6.57
N ASN A 412 6.11 5.02 -7.86
CA ASN A 412 7.41 4.85 -8.50
C ASN A 412 7.65 6.02 -9.46
N ILE A 413 8.81 6.67 -9.36
CA ILE A 413 9.18 7.79 -10.25
C ILE A 413 10.32 7.33 -11.14
N TRP A 414 10.07 7.24 -12.44
CA TRP A 414 11.03 6.82 -13.47
C TRP A 414 11.22 7.92 -14.51
N THR A 415 12.13 8.84 -14.23
CA THR A 415 12.31 10.07 -15.02
C THR A 415 12.58 9.85 -16.52
N ASN A 416 13.26 8.76 -16.91
CA ASN A 416 13.72 8.56 -18.30
C ASN A 416 13.30 7.22 -18.95
N ASN A 417 12.60 6.34 -18.23
CA ASN A 417 12.33 4.98 -18.71
C ASN A 417 10.93 4.51 -18.31
N ASN A 418 10.00 5.44 -18.10
CA ASN A 418 8.63 5.08 -17.81
C ASN A 418 7.94 4.62 -19.08
N THR A 419 7.46 3.38 -19.07
CA THR A 419 6.64 2.80 -20.13
C THR A 419 5.46 2.10 -19.49
N VAL A 420 4.33 2.02 -20.21
CA VAL A 420 3.15 1.28 -19.74
C VAL A 420 3.53 -0.16 -19.40
N GLU A 421 4.28 -0.83 -20.28
CA GLU A 421 4.70 -2.22 -20.06
C GLU A 421 5.57 -2.40 -18.81
N ALA A 422 6.52 -1.49 -18.56
CA ALA A 422 7.37 -1.56 -17.38
C ALA A 422 6.55 -1.36 -16.09
N CYS A 423 5.65 -0.39 -16.07
CA CYS A 423 4.81 -0.11 -14.90
C CYS A 423 3.91 -1.30 -14.58
N LEU A 424 3.21 -1.82 -15.59
CA LEU A 424 2.31 -2.96 -15.47
C LEU A 424 3.04 -4.25 -15.07
N THR A 425 4.26 -4.48 -15.58
CA THR A 425 5.08 -5.63 -15.22
C THR A 425 5.54 -5.55 -13.77
N GLN A 426 5.93 -4.36 -13.29
CA GLN A 426 6.34 -4.17 -11.89
C GLN A 426 5.14 -4.34 -10.94
N CYS A 427 4.00 -3.71 -11.20
CA CYS A 427 2.81 -3.90 -10.35
C CYS A 427 2.39 -5.39 -10.31
N ALA A 428 2.38 -6.07 -11.47
CA ALA A 428 2.02 -7.49 -11.54
C ALA A 428 3.02 -8.40 -10.81
N MET A 429 4.33 -8.11 -10.88
CA MET A 429 5.38 -8.88 -10.20
C MET A 429 5.21 -8.86 -8.68
N PHE A 430 4.71 -7.75 -8.12
CA PHE A 430 4.46 -7.60 -6.68
C PHE A 430 3.03 -7.96 -6.25
N GLY A 431 2.18 -8.44 -7.15
CA GLY A 431 0.82 -8.91 -6.82
C GLY A 431 -0.25 -7.81 -6.77
N TYR A 432 -0.02 -6.64 -7.37
CA TYR A 432 -0.99 -5.54 -7.37
C TYR A 432 -1.90 -5.63 -8.60
N PRO A 433 -3.22 -5.81 -8.44
CA PRO A 433 -4.15 -5.99 -9.55
C PRO A 433 -4.57 -4.66 -10.22
N ALA A 434 -4.21 -3.51 -9.65
CA ALA A 434 -4.49 -2.21 -10.22
C ALA A 434 -3.20 -1.39 -10.36
N ALA A 435 -3.06 -0.73 -11.51
CA ALA A 435 -1.92 0.09 -11.84
C ALA A 435 -2.39 1.38 -12.51
N GLY A 436 -1.71 2.48 -12.23
CA GLY A 436 -2.01 3.80 -12.79
C GLY A 436 -0.74 4.54 -13.19
N MET A 437 -0.82 5.42 -14.17
CA MET A 437 0.31 6.30 -14.52
C MET A 437 -0.11 7.76 -14.50
N GLU A 438 0.79 8.62 -14.01
CA GLU A 438 0.58 10.06 -13.88
C GLU A 438 1.86 10.83 -14.29
N TYR A 439 1.71 12.11 -14.66
CA TYR A 439 2.82 13.04 -14.91
C TYR A 439 3.91 12.58 -15.91
N SER A 440 3.63 11.62 -16.79
CA SER A 440 4.60 11.02 -17.73
C SER A 440 5.61 10.05 -17.11
N ASP A 441 6.10 10.33 -15.90
CA ASP A 441 7.19 9.59 -15.24
C ASP A 441 6.77 8.84 -13.99
N GLU A 442 5.54 9.00 -13.52
CA GLU A 442 5.03 8.34 -12.32
C GLU A 442 4.25 7.07 -12.67
N CYS A 443 4.60 5.98 -11.99
CA CYS A 443 3.91 4.71 -12.01
C CYS A 443 3.37 4.41 -10.60
N TRP A 444 2.07 4.17 -10.53
CA TRP A 444 1.33 3.93 -9.30
C TRP A 444 0.80 2.51 -9.28
N CYS A 445 0.93 1.82 -8.15
CA CYS A 445 0.37 0.47 -7.96
C CYS A 445 -0.55 0.46 -6.74
N GLY A 446 -1.62 -0.32 -6.79
CA GLY A 446 -2.54 -0.50 -5.67
C GLY A 446 -3.59 -1.57 -5.92
N ASP A 447 -4.65 -1.54 -5.13
CA ASP A 447 -5.77 -2.46 -5.23
C ASP A 447 -6.98 -1.83 -5.92
N VAL A 448 -7.86 -2.67 -6.47
CA VAL A 448 -9.14 -2.21 -7.04
C VAL A 448 -10.00 -1.51 -5.98
N SER A 449 -9.95 -1.97 -4.72
CA SER A 449 -10.66 -1.35 -3.59
C SER A 449 -10.20 0.08 -3.29
N ASP A 450 -8.93 0.41 -3.55
CA ASP A 450 -8.41 1.76 -3.35
C ASP A 450 -9.08 2.73 -4.32
N VAL A 451 -9.32 2.29 -5.56
CA VAL A 451 -10.06 3.07 -6.56
C VAL A 451 -11.50 3.26 -6.12
N GLU A 452 -12.18 2.22 -5.62
CA GLU A 452 -13.57 2.34 -5.15
C GLU A 452 -13.70 3.30 -3.95
N GLN A 453 -12.70 3.32 -3.07
CA GLN A 453 -12.74 4.11 -1.83
C GLN A 453 -12.35 5.58 -2.04
N TYR A 454 -11.36 5.85 -2.90
CA TYR A 454 -10.70 7.16 -2.98
C TYR A 454 -10.85 7.87 -4.32
N SER A 455 -11.40 7.22 -5.36
CA SER A 455 -11.51 7.86 -6.67
C SER A 455 -12.57 8.96 -6.71
N ALA A 456 -12.30 10.02 -7.49
CA ALA A 456 -13.24 11.09 -7.79
C ALA A 456 -14.08 10.81 -9.07
N GLY A 457 -14.08 9.55 -9.53
CA GLY A 457 -14.71 9.10 -10.79
C GLY A 457 -13.80 9.21 -12.02
N PHE A 458 -14.29 8.70 -13.15
CA PHE A 458 -13.61 8.79 -14.44
C PHE A 458 -13.81 10.19 -15.06
N GLY A 459 -12.71 10.77 -15.54
CA GLY A 459 -12.69 12.01 -16.29
C GLY A 459 -12.84 11.77 -17.79
N ASP A 460 -12.70 12.84 -18.58
CA ASP A 460 -12.65 12.73 -20.03
C ASP A 460 -11.29 12.15 -20.46
N GLU A 461 -11.27 11.33 -21.50
CA GLU A 461 -10.05 10.64 -21.97
C GLU A 461 -8.98 11.63 -22.43
N SER A 462 -9.40 12.80 -22.93
CA SER A 462 -8.50 13.89 -23.33
C SER A 462 -7.71 14.50 -22.18
N ASP A 463 -8.12 14.28 -20.92
CA ASP A 463 -7.41 14.82 -19.76
C ASP A 463 -6.10 14.05 -19.46
N CYS A 464 -5.97 12.81 -19.95
CA CYS A 464 -4.76 11.98 -19.85
C CYS A 464 -3.87 12.17 -21.07
N SER A 465 -3.37 13.40 -21.30
CA SER A 465 -2.71 13.80 -22.55
C SER A 465 -1.18 13.80 -22.52
N MET A 466 -0.54 13.33 -21.44
CA MET A 466 0.92 13.37 -21.32
C MET A 466 1.58 12.10 -21.88
N PRO A 467 2.60 12.20 -22.75
CA PRO A 467 3.33 11.03 -23.27
C PRO A 467 4.29 10.44 -22.23
N CYS A 468 4.54 9.13 -22.28
CA CYS A 468 5.48 8.47 -21.37
C CYS A 468 6.95 8.88 -21.64
N THR A 469 7.76 9.00 -20.60
CA THR A 469 9.18 9.41 -20.75
C THR A 469 10.07 8.37 -21.45
N GLY A 470 9.76 7.08 -21.28
CA GLY A 470 10.47 5.96 -21.93
C GLY A 470 9.85 5.50 -23.25
N ASP A 471 8.62 5.95 -23.55
CA ASP A 471 7.94 5.66 -24.81
C ASP A 471 7.03 6.84 -25.22
N PRO A 472 7.54 7.77 -26.04
CA PRO A 472 6.79 8.97 -26.43
C PRO A 472 5.60 8.67 -27.36
N VAL A 473 5.42 7.41 -27.80
CA VAL A 473 4.29 6.98 -28.63
C VAL A 473 3.04 6.68 -27.80
N HIS A 474 3.20 6.39 -26.50
CA HIS A 474 2.10 6.07 -25.61
C HIS A 474 1.86 7.14 -24.56
N LEU A 475 0.61 7.28 -24.13
CA LEU A 475 0.19 8.21 -23.06
C LEU A 475 0.43 7.58 -21.68
N CYS A 476 0.86 8.39 -20.72
CA CYS A 476 1.12 8.07 -19.31
C CYS A 476 0.45 9.12 -18.39
N GLY A 477 -0.88 9.24 -18.50
CA GLY A 477 -1.70 10.06 -17.61
C GLY A 477 -1.67 11.57 -17.90
N GLY A 478 -1.95 12.37 -16.88
CA GLY A 478 -1.97 13.83 -16.91
C GLY A 478 -1.97 14.43 -15.51
N PRO A 479 -1.99 15.76 -15.36
CA PRO A 479 -1.92 16.39 -14.04
C PRO A 479 -3.19 16.13 -13.22
N ASN A 480 -3.07 15.41 -12.10
CA ASN A 480 -4.20 14.88 -11.31
C ASN A 480 -5.12 13.97 -12.12
N ARG A 481 -4.54 13.24 -13.08
CA ARG A 481 -5.24 12.33 -14.00
C ARG A 481 -4.44 11.07 -14.16
N LEU A 482 -5.00 9.99 -13.62
CA LEU A 482 -4.36 8.70 -13.56
C LEU A 482 -4.89 7.83 -14.69
N GLN A 483 -4.01 7.42 -15.60
CA GLN A 483 -4.39 6.46 -16.62
C GLN A 483 -4.46 5.06 -16.00
N LEU A 484 -5.65 4.49 -15.88
CA LEU A 484 -5.92 3.33 -15.03
C LEU A 484 -6.00 2.00 -15.81
N TYR A 485 -5.37 0.98 -15.24
CA TYR A 485 -5.35 -0.39 -15.75
C TYR A 485 -5.73 -1.38 -14.64
N TYR A 486 -6.56 -2.36 -14.98
CA TYR A 486 -6.90 -3.47 -14.10
C TYR A 486 -6.44 -4.80 -14.69
N TRP A 487 -6.03 -5.70 -13.82
CA TRP A 487 -5.76 -7.08 -14.19
C TRP A 487 -7.08 -7.84 -14.35
N ASN A 488 -7.29 -8.50 -15.49
CA ASN A 488 -8.46 -9.34 -15.71
C ASN A 488 -8.25 -10.69 -14.99
N GLY A 489 -8.95 -10.89 -13.88
CA GLY A 489 -8.83 -12.06 -13.01
C GLY A 489 -8.18 -11.73 -11.67
N ASN A 490 -7.83 -12.75 -10.90
CA ASN A 490 -7.16 -12.57 -9.61
C ASN A 490 -5.68 -12.92 -9.76
N ILE A 491 -4.79 -11.96 -9.44
CA ILE A 491 -3.34 -12.23 -9.37
C ILE A 491 -3.06 -13.12 -8.16
N ASP A 492 -3.53 -12.71 -6.99
CA ASP A 492 -3.49 -13.49 -5.75
C ASP A 492 -4.91 -13.92 -5.34
N VAL A 493 -5.07 -15.18 -4.96
CA VAL A 493 -6.33 -15.73 -4.45
C VAL A 493 -6.12 -16.11 -3.00
N TRP A 494 -6.69 -15.31 -2.09
CA TRP A 494 -6.71 -15.64 -0.67
C TRP A 494 -7.92 -16.50 -0.35
N HIS A 495 -7.68 -17.67 0.24
CA HIS A 495 -8.75 -18.56 0.69
C HIS A 495 -9.19 -18.21 2.12
N THR A 496 -10.45 -18.42 2.46
CA THR A 496 -10.93 -18.39 3.85
C THR A 496 -11.56 -19.75 4.14
N PRO A 497 -10.87 -20.62 4.90
CA PRO A 497 -11.41 -21.92 5.28
C PRO A 497 -12.71 -21.76 6.07
N GLU A 498 -13.64 -22.71 5.94
CA GLU A 498 -14.88 -22.74 6.73
C GLU A 498 -14.58 -22.76 8.24
N THR A 499 -13.51 -23.45 8.61
CA THR A 499 -12.99 -23.52 9.98
C THR A 499 -11.68 -22.72 10.08
N THR A 500 -11.73 -21.53 10.64
CA THR A 500 -10.58 -20.60 10.73
C THR A 500 -9.74 -20.78 11.99
N GLY A 501 -10.00 -21.80 12.81
CA GLY A 501 -9.40 -21.93 14.16
C GLY A 501 -9.88 -20.84 15.13
N TYR A 502 -9.36 -20.86 16.36
CA TYR A 502 -9.64 -19.81 17.35
C TYR A 502 -8.52 -19.61 18.36
N TYR A 503 -8.48 -18.42 18.94
CA TYR A 503 -7.60 -18.05 20.04
C TYR A 503 -8.25 -18.38 21.38
N GLN A 504 -7.47 -18.97 22.29
CA GLN A 504 -7.87 -19.19 23.66
C GLN A 504 -6.82 -18.61 24.60
N PHE A 505 -7.28 -17.90 25.63
CA PHE A 505 -6.41 -17.52 26.74
C PHE A 505 -6.03 -18.77 27.55
N LEU A 506 -4.73 -19.02 27.72
CA LEU A 506 -4.22 -20.18 28.44
C LEU A 506 -4.07 -19.87 29.93
N ILE A 507 -3.22 -18.90 30.25
CA ILE A 507 -2.86 -18.54 31.62
C ILE A 507 -2.30 -17.10 31.65
N GLY A 508 -2.37 -16.44 32.80
CA GLY A 508 -1.60 -15.21 33.02
C GLY A 508 -0.11 -15.52 33.06
N GLY A 509 0.73 -14.63 32.53
CA GLY A 509 2.18 -14.73 32.69
C GLY A 509 2.69 -13.99 33.91
N VAL A 510 3.87 -14.42 34.37
CA VAL A 510 4.63 -13.77 35.46
C VAL A 510 5.63 -12.76 34.89
N VAL A 511 6.06 -12.97 33.64
CA VAL A 511 7.07 -12.21 32.91
C VAL A 511 6.56 -11.87 31.51
N VAL A 512 7.21 -10.89 30.86
CA VAL A 512 7.08 -10.69 29.41
C VAL A 512 8.10 -11.60 28.72
N PRO A 513 7.68 -12.72 28.11
CA PRO A 513 8.61 -13.68 27.55
C PRO A 513 9.23 -13.14 26.27
N LEU A 514 10.54 -12.94 26.29
CA LEU A 514 11.35 -12.52 25.13
C LEU A 514 11.94 -13.72 24.37
N VAL A 515 12.09 -14.83 25.08
CA VAL A 515 12.52 -16.11 24.53
C VAL A 515 11.53 -17.16 25.00
N ALA A 516 10.97 -17.92 24.06
CA ALA A 516 10.09 -19.05 24.36
C ALA A 516 10.64 -20.34 23.73
N THR A 517 10.85 -21.37 24.55
CA THR A 517 11.41 -22.66 24.11
C THR A 517 10.64 -23.81 24.71
N VAL A 518 10.29 -24.81 23.89
CA VAL A 518 9.64 -26.04 24.39
C VAL A 518 10.71 -27.07 24.70
N GLY A 519 10.78 -27.50 25.96
CA GLY A 519 11.70 -28.52 26.43
C GLY A 519 11.22 -29.94 26.11
N ILE A 520 12.16 -30.90 26.13
CA ILE A 520 11.85 -32.33 25.96
C ILE A 520 10.94 -32.90 27.06
N ASN A 521 10.87 -32.22 28.21
CA ASN A 521 9.99 -32.54 29.33
C ASN A 521 8.52 -32.16 29.08
N GLY A 522 8.21 -31.54 27.93
CA GLY A 522 6.87 -31.08 27.58
C GLY A 522 6.47 -29.77 28.25
N LYS A 523 7.43 -29.05 28.84
CA LYS A 523 7.24 -27.75 29.48
C LYS A 523 7.82 -26.64 28.61
N VAL A 524 7.42 -25.40 28.90
CA VAL A 524 7.90 -24.22 28.15
C VAL A 524 8.79 -23.38 29.05
N SER A 525 10.02 -23.14 28.64
CA SER A 525 10.90 -22.17 29.29
C SER A 525 10.67 -20.78 28.68
N PHE A 526 10.50 -19.80 29.56
CA PHE A 526 10.40 -18.39 29.26
C PHE A 526 11.56 -17.66 29.89
N VAL A 527 12.21 -16.79 29.12
CA VAL A 527 13.34 -15.99 29.61
C VAL A 527 13.09 -14.53 29.28
N GLU A 528 13.21 -13.67 30.29
CA GLU A 528 13.16 -12.20 30.20
C GLU A 528 14.53 -11.59 30.61
N LYS A 529 14.61 -10.26 30.59
CA LYS A 529 15.67 -9.40 31.12
C LYS A 529 16.05 -9.77 32.57
N TYR A 530 17.32 -9.54 32.94
CA TYR A 530 17.81 -9.71 34.31
C TYR A 530 18.43 -8.42 34.85
N GLY A 531 17.79 -7.80 35.84
CA GLY A 531 18.28 -6.61 36.56
C GLY A 531 18.01 -5.26 35.89
N THR A 532 17.29 -5.26 34.76
CA THR A 532 17.24 -4.14 33.81
C THR A 532 15.82 -3.85 33.31
N SER A 533 14.84 -4.54 33.89
CA SER A 533 13.43 -4.32 33.61
C SER A 533 12.90 -3.05 34.28
N GLU A 534 11.80 -2.52 33.73
CA GLU A 534 11.11 -1.34 34.25
C GLU A 534 10.17 -1.68 35.42
N TYR A 535 9.98 -2.96 35.74
CA TYR A 535 9.07 -3.45 36.78
C TYR A 535 9.75 -4.39 37.77
N ASP A 536 9.44 -4.20 39.06
CA ASP A 536 10.01 -4.97 40.18
C ASP A 536 9.77 -6.50 40.12
N ASN A 537 8.86 -6.99 39.26
CA ASN A 537 8.49 -8.40 39.12
C ASN A 537 8.78 -9.03 37.74
N SER A 538 9.34 -8.30 36.77
CA SER A 538 9.54 -8.80 35.40
C SER A 538 11.01 -9.18 35.12
N THR A 539 11.67 -9.80 36.09
CA THR A 539 13.03 -10.29 35.91
C THR A 539 13.11 -11.78 36.16
N GLY A 540 13.88 -12.47 35.32
CA GLY A 540 14.23 -13.87 35.53
C GLY A 540 13.80 -14.81 34.43
N ALA A 541 14.00 -16.09 34.70
CA ALA A 541 13.61 -17.19 33.83
C ALA A 541 12.53 -18.02 34.53
N TYR A 542 11.57 -18.53 33.77
CA TYR A 542 10.44 -19.26 34.32
C TYR A 542 10.14 -20.48 33.46
N GLU A 543 9.80 -21.59 34.11
CA GLU A 543 9.33 -22.80 33.46
C GLU A 543 7.82 -22.91 33.69
N LEU A 544 7.06 -23.07 32.61
CA LEU A 544 5.62 -23.28 32.61
C LEU A 544 5.30 -24.76 32.37
N ASP A 545 4.61 -25.38 33.34
CA ASP A 545 4.04 -26.71 33.19
C ASP A 545 2.62 -26.64 32.60
N LEU A 546 2.49 -27.14 31.36
CA LEU A 546 1.23 -27.12 30.61
C LEU A 546 0.14 -28.01 31.24
N SER A 547 0.50 -28.98 32.09
CA SER A 547 -0.47 -29.87 32.74
C SER A 547 -1.13 -29.25 33.98
N LEU A 548 -0.54 -28.18 34.52
CA LEU A 548 -0.98 -27.52 35.75
C LEU A 548 -1.57 -26.14 35.50
N VAL A 549 -1.92 -25.79 34.26
CA VAL A 549 -2.40 -24.45 33.86
C VAL A 549 -3.64 -23.97 34.61
N ASP A 550 -4.47 -24.89 35.13
CA ASP A 550 -5.63 -24.56 35.97
C ASP A 550 -5.23 -24.09 37.39
N HIS A 551 -3.96 -24.25 37.77
CA HIS A 551 -3.39 -23.92 39.07
C HIS A 551 -2.19 -22.98 38.93
N PHE A 552 -2.46 -21.68 38.82
CA PHE A 552 -1.45 -20.64 38.58
C PHE A 552 -0.15 -20.78 39.39
N GLU A 553 -0.24 -20.88 40.72
CA GLU A 553 0.94 -20.95 41.60
C GLU A 553 1.78 -22.23 41.43
N LEU A 554 1.19 -23.30 40.90
CA LEU A 554 1.88 -24.58 40.67
C LEU A 554 2.37 -24.73 39.23
N ALA A 555 1.75 -24.02 38.28
CA ALA A 555 2.12 -24.03 36.88
C ALA A 555 3.49 -23.37 36.63
N TRP A 556 3.83 -22.38 37.45
CA TRP A 556 5.02 -21.56 37.29
C TRP A 556 6.13 -21.99 38.24
N ARG A 557 7.32 -22.21 37.68
CA ARG A 557 8.56 -22.43 38.43
C ARG A 557 9.58 -21.36 38.08
N THR A 558 10.08 -20.66 39.09
CA THR A 558 11.18 -19.70 38.92
C THR A 558 12.52 -20.40 38.70
N MET A 559 13.30 -19.88 37.75
CA MET A 559 14.67 -20.23 37.42
C MET A 559 15.53 -18.96 37.46
N HIS A 560 16.84 -19.09 37.67
CA HIS A 560 17.74 -17.98 37.93
C HIS A 560 18.87 -17.91 36.90
N VAL A 561 18.88 -16.85 36.11
CA VAL A 561 20.01 -16.47 35.24
C VAL A 561 20.95 -15.53 36.00
N LYS A 562 22.27 -15.56 35.72
CA LYS A 562 23.25 -14.70 36.42
C LYS A 562 23.54 -13.42 35.65
N THR A 563 23.50 -13.45 34.33
CA THR A 563 23.70 -12.28 33.47
C THR A 563 22.48 -12.01 32.58
N ASP A 564 22.45 -10.82 31.97
CA ASP A 564 21.28 -10.35 31.22
C ASP A 564 21.19 -10.97 29.81
N VAL A 565 20.15 -11.77 29.59
CA VAL A 565 19.88 -12.47 28.34
C VAL A 565 19.17 -11.61 27.29
N PHE A 566 18.85 -10.35 27.59
CA PHE A 566 18.14 -9.49 26.66
C PHE A 566 18.85 -9.49 25.30
N CYS A 567 18.09 -9.79 24.22
CA CYS A 567 18.56 -9.79 22.83
C CYS A 567 19.66 -10.85 22.52
N SER A 568 19.50 -12.04 23.07
CA SER A 568 20.38 -13.19 22.86
C SER A 568 19.80 -14.17 21.83
N ALA A 569 20.66 -14.99 21.22
CA ALA A 569 20.21 -16.13 20.41
C ALA A 569 19.98 -17.35 21.30
N SER A 570 18.98 -18.16 20.95
CA SER A 570 18.67 -19.41 21.66
C SER A 570 18.46 -20.58 20.71
N LEU A 571 18.91 -21.77 21.08
CA LEU A 571 18.71 -23.03 20.34
C LEU A 571 18.80 -24.25 21.27
N ILE A 572 18.42 -25.42 20.77
CA ILE A 572 18.48 -26.68 21.51
C ILE A 572 19.63 -27.53 20.98
N LEU A 573 20.47 -28.03 21.89
CA LEU A 573 21.63 -28.85 21.55
C LEU A 573 21.24 -30.32 21.26
N PRO A 574 22.01 -31.03 20.42
CA PRO A 574 21.80 -32.44 20.12
C PRO A 574 22.24 -33.41 21.25
N ASP A 575 22.64 -32.91 22.41
CA ASP A 575 23.07 -33.75 23.52
C ASP A 575 21.94 -34.57 24.16
N ARG A 576 22.26 -35.51 25.06
CA ARG A 576 21.28 -36.42 25.68
C ARG A 576 20.22 -35.72 26.52
N ALA A 577 20.52 -34.52 27.02
CA ALA A 577 19.61 -33.75 27.87
C ALA A 577 18.82 -32.69 27.10
N ALA A 578 19.03 -32.56 25.79
CA ALA A 578 18.45 -31.50 24.96
C ALA A 578 18.69 -30.12 25.57
N ARG A 579 19.93 -29.82 25.98
CA ARG A 579 20.20 -28.55 26.68
C ARG A 579 19.84 -27.37 25.79
N GLN A 580 19.11 -26.41 26.35
CA GLN A 580 18.89 -25.11 25.74
C GLN A 580 20.17 -24.29 25.89
N LEU A 581 20.73 -23.86 24.76
CA LEU A 581 21.85 -22.95 24.68
C LEU A 581 21.34 -21.54 24.40
N ASN A 582 21.77 -20.58 25.22
CA ASN A 582 21.53 -19.16 25.03
C ASN A 582 22.86 -18.41 24.95
N VAL A 583 23.05 -17.58 23.91
CA VAL A 583 24.33 -16.90 23.62
C VAL A 583 24.15 -15.41 23.35
N GLY A 584 25.06 -14.61 23.91
CA GLY A 584 25.00 -13.14 23.83
C GLY A 584 24.14 -12.52 24.92
N GLY A 585 23.87 -11.22 24.83
CA GLY A 585 23.10 -10.49 25.85
C GLY A 585 23.34 -8.99 25.83
N TRP A 586 22.74 -8.25 26.76
CA TRP A 586 22.64 -6.79 26.68
C TRP A 586 23.98 -6.04 26.76
N SER A 587 24.72 -6.21 27.85
CA SER A 587 25.91 -5.40 28.11
C SER A 587 26.96 -6.10 28.98
N LEU A 588 28.20 -5.60 28.89
CA LEU A 588 29.37 -5.99 29.67
C LEU A 588 29.71 -7.49 29.56
N GLU A 589 29.62 -8.23 30.65
CA GLU A 589 29.89 -9.68 30.67
C GLU A 589 28.80 -10.47 29.94
N SER A 590 27.57 -9.96 29.90
CA SER A 590 26.43 -10.63 29.28
C SER A 590 26.57 -10.77 27.76
N THR A 591 27.28 -9.85 27.11
CA THR A 591 27.55 -9.94 25.65
C THR A 591 28.43 -11.14 25.30
N TYR A 592 29.23 -11.62 26.25
CA TYR A 592 30.08 -12.80 26.10
C TYR A 592 29.46 -14.06 26.73
N GLY A 593 28.28 -13.93 27.33
CA GLY A 593 27.62 -14.96 28.11
C GLY A 593 27.19 -16.15 27.26
N ILE A 594 27.49 -17.34 27.77
CA ILE A 594 26.99 -18.63 27.29
C ILE A 594 26.24 -19.26 28.46
N ARG A 595 24.96 -19.54 28.26
CA ARG A 595 24.07 -20.07 29.30
C ARG A 595 23.47 -21.38 28.82
N LEU A 596 23.49 -22.37 29.69
CA LEU A 596 23.02 -23.72 29.41
C LEU A 596 21.93 -24.09 30.39
N TYR A 597 20.84 -24.65 29.87
CA TYR A 597 19.75 -25.16 30.69
C TYR A 597 19.38 -26.57 30.26
N ALA A 598 19.46 -27.51 31.19
CA ALA A 598 19.07 -28.90 30.97
C ALA A 598 17.64 -29.13 31.47
N PRO A 599 16.64 -29.23 30.59
CA PRO A 599 15.26 -29.47 31.01
C PRO A 599 15.12 -30.82 31.71
N ASP A 600 14.50 -30.83 32.89
CA ASP A 600 14.23 -32.04 33.67
C ASP A 600 12.79 -32.08 34.21
N GLY A 601 12.42 -33.21 34.80
CA GLY A 601 11.06 -33.46 35.29
C GLY A 601 10.11 -34.02 34.23
N SER A 602 8.86 -34.18 34.64
CA SER A 602 7.77 -34.73 33.83
C SER A 602 6.51 -33.90 34.07
N PRO A 603 5.48 -33.97 33.20
CA PRO A 603 4.23 -33.23 33.41
C PRO A 603 3.67 -33.45 34.83
N GLY A 604 3.45 -32.37 35.58
CA GLY A 604 2.96 -32.37 36.96
C GLY A 604 4.03 -32.52 38.04
N VAL A 605 5.31 -32.69 37.66
CA VAL A 605 6.45 -32.80 38.57
C VAL A 605 7.47 -31.73 38.21
N ASN A 606 7.72 -30.81 39.14
CA ASN A 606 8.70 -29.74 38.95
C ASN A 606 10.10 -30.31 38.66
N GLY A 607 10.80 -29.69 37.72
CA GLY A 607 12.22 -29.98 37.53
C GLY A 607 13.04 -29.47 38.72
N THR A 608 14.32 -29.80 38.70
CA THR A 608 15.31 -29.46 39.72
C THR A 608 16.49 -28.68 39.16
N ASN A 609 16.73 -28.75 37.85
CA ASN A 609 17.84 -28.06 37.19
C ASN A 609 17.56 -26.56 37.03
N ASP A 610 18.60 -25.74 37.16
CA ASP A 610 18.55 -24.29 36.94
C ASP A 610 19.51 -23.90 35.80
N TRP A 611 19.54 -22.63 35.39
CA TRP A 611 20.48 -22.15 34.38
C TRP A 611 21.92 -22.19 34.88
N GLU A 612 22.79 -22.79 34.08
CA GLU A 612 24.23 -22.88 34.34
C GLU A 612 24.96 -21.81 33.53
N GLU A 613 25.73 -20.98 34.24
CA GLU A 613 26.46 -19.86 33.66
C GLU A 613 27.75 -19.57 34.43
N ASN A 614 28.85 -19.46 33.69
CA ASN A 614 30.15 -18.98 34.17
C ASN A 614 30.97 -18.35 33.02
N TRP A 615 30.92 -17.02 32.88
CA TRP A 615 31.59 -16.30 31.79
C TRP A 615 33.13 -16.37 31.85
N GLN A 616 33.70 -16.59 33.05
CA GLN A 616 35.16 -16.64 33.23
C GLN A 616 35.77 -17.91 32.65
N GLU A 617 34.99 -18.99 32.62
CA GLU A 617 35.40 -20.30 32.10
C GLU A 617 34.92 -20.51 30.66
N VAL A 618 33.68 -20.13 30.39
CA VAL A 618 33.01 -20.36 29.10
C VAL A 618 32.42 -19.04 28.60
N SER A 619 33.07 -18.47 27.58
CA SER A 619 32.64 -17.21 26.96
C SER A 619 32.81 -17.25 25.45
N LEU A 620 32.01 -16.41 24.77
CA LEU A 620 32.22 -16.08 23.37
C LEU A 620 33.58 -15.38 23.18
N GLN A 621 34.19 -15.49 22.00
CA GLN A 621 35.43 -14.76 21.69
C GLN A 621 35.18 -13.28 21.39
N ARG A 622 33.94 -12.96 21.01
CA ARG A 622 33.47 -11.61 20.69
C ARG A 622 32.13 -11.38 21.38
N GLY A 623 31.95 -10.17 21.90
CA GLY A 623 30.70 -9.79 22.56
C GLY A 623 29.63 -9.58 21.51
N ARG A 624 28.46 -10.21 21.68
CA ARG A 624 27.36 -10.15 20.71
C ARG A 624 26.03 -9.78 21.37
N TRP A 625 25.31 -8.89 20.72
CA TRP A 625 23.94 -8.47 20.97
C TRP A 625 23.17 -8.61 19.64
N TYR A 626 22.00 -9.26 19.65
CA TYR A 626 21.30 -9.73 18.44
C TYR A 626 22.07 -10.69 17.50
N PRO A 627 22.80 -11.69 18.02
CA PRO A 627 23.40 -12.71 17.17
C PRO A 627 22.33 -13.66 16.61
N SER A 628 22.67 -14.43 15.57
CA SER A 628 21.94 -15.65 15.19
C SER A 628 22.82 -16.87 15.34
N ALA A 629 22.20 -18.01 15.68
CA ALA A 629 22.92 -19.24 15.93
C ALA A 629 22.29 -20.45 15.19
N LEU A 630 23.12 -21.40 14.76
CA LEU A 630 22.73 -22.54 13.94
C LEU A 630 23.52 -23.80 14.34
N VAL A 631 22.85 -24.94 14.49
CA VAL A 631 23.51 -26.26 14.62
C VAL A 631 23.95 -26.75 13.24
N MET A 632 25.25 -26.96 13.09
CA MET A 632 25.87 -27.45 11.86
C MET A 632 25.74 -28.97 11.72
N SER A 633 25.99 -29.50 10.52
CA SER A 633 25.91 -30.94 10.22
C SER A 633 26.94 -31.81 10.96
N ASN A 634 28.00 -31.21 11.51
CA ASN A 634 28.99 -31.85 12.38
C ASN A 634 28.61 -31.81 13.87
N GLY A 635 27.49 -31.18 14.23
CA GLY A 635 27.03 -30.98 15.61
C GLY A 635 27.60 -29.75 16.32
N SER A 636 28.53 -29.00 15.71
CA SER A 636 28.98 -27.71 16.29
C SER A 636 27.94 -26.61 16.07
N VAL A 637 27.98 -25.57 16.89
CA VAL A 637 27.10 -24.41 16.82
C VAL A 637 27.84 -23.25 16.17
N LEU A 638 27.29 -22.72 15.08
CA LEU A 638 27.77 -21.51 14.42
C LEU A 638 27.01 -20.30 14.97
N VAL A 639 27.72 -19.26 15.41
CA VAL A 639 27.14 -17.98 15.88
C VAL A 639 27.62 -16.87 14.95
N VAL A 640 26.70 -16.04 14.45
CA VAL A 640 27.00 -15.03 13.40
C VAL A 640 26.39 -13.67 13.75
N GLY A 641 27.19 -12.62 13.52
CA GLY A 641 26.74 -11.23 13.58
C GLY A 641 26.46 -10.72 14.99
N GLY A 642 25.72 -9.61 15.04
CA GLY A 642 25.37 -8.88 16.24
C GLY A 642 26.18 -7.59 16.43
N GLU A 643 25.95 -6.92 17.55
CA GLU A 643 26.64 -5.70 17.98
C GLU A 643 27.41 -5.92 19.29
N VAL A 644 28.39 -5.07 19.54
CA VAL A 644 29.14 -5.04 20.81
C VAL A 644 28.31 -4.27 21.87
N GLY A 645 27.16 -4.84 22.24
CA GLY A 645 26.21 -4.28 23.20
C GLY A 645 25.18 -3.33 22.59
N SER A 646 24.34 -2.76 23.44
CA SER A 646 23.20 -1.90 23.05
C SER A 646 23.62 -0.71 22.18
N ASN A 647 23.18 -0.69 20.92
CA ASN A 647 23.50 0.35 19.93
C ASN A 647 25.02 0.58 19.83
N GLY A 648 25.78 -0.52 19.93
CA GLY A 648 27.24 -0.53 19.94
C GLY A 648 27.83 -0.47 18.54
N ALA A 649 29.14 -0.75 18.43
CA ALA A 649 29.74 -1.00 17.13
C ALA A 649 29.29 -2.38 16.61
N PRO A 650 29.13 -2.56 15.28
CA PRO A 650 28.86 -3.88 14.72
C PRO A 650 29.97 -4.87 15.07
N GLU A 651 29.58 -6.12 15.28
CA GLU A 651 30.49 -7.26 15.36
C GLU A 651 30.28 -8.15 14.12
N PRO A 652 30.87 -7.77 12.96
CA PRO A 652 30.68 -8.46 11.68
C PRO A 652 31.55 -9.72 11.59
N THR A 653 31.52 -10.54 12.63
CA THR A 653 32.26 -11.81 12.68
C THR A 653 31.31 -12.99 12.83
N LEU A 654 31.79 -14.17 12.44
CA LEU A 654 31.21 -15.45 12.84
C LEU A 654 32.16 -16.18 13.79
N GLU A 655 31.65 -17.07 14.63
CA GLU A 655 32.45 -17.98 15.47
C GLU A 655 31.76 -19.34 15.65
N ILE A 656 32.53 -20.37 16.01
CA ILE A 656 32.04 -21.74 16.24
C ILE A 656 32.18 -22.12 17.72
N LEU A 657 31.16 -22.78 18.25
CA LEU A 657 31.11 -23.39 19.58
C LEU A 657 30.93 -24.92 19.47
N PRO A 658 31.60 -25.75 20.28
CA PRO A 658 32.67 -25.41 21.21
C PRO A 658 33.89 -24.85 20.49
N ARG A 659 34.70 -24.04 21.18
CA ARG A 659 35.91 -23.46 20.61
C ARG A 659 36.91 -24.58 20.24
N PRO A 660 37.24 -24.76 18.95
CA PRO A 660 38.27 -25.72 18.55
C PRO A 660 39.65 -25.38 19.12
N GLU A 661 40.44 -26.40 19.46
CA GLU A 661 41.83 -26.22 19.89
C GLU A 661 42.69 -25.70 18.73
N GLY A 662 43.45 -24.61 18.92
CA GLY A 662 44.45 -24.15 17.95
C GLY A 662 44.42 -22.70 17.49
N GLY A 663 43.54 -21.83 18.00
CA GLY A 663 43.60 -20.41 17.68
C GLY A 663 42.31 -19.62 17.90
N PRO A 664 42.24 -18.36 17.43
CA PRO A 664 40.99 -17.62 17.30
C PRO A 664 40.16 -18.20 16.15
N THR A 665 38.94 -18.65 16.43
CA THR A 665 38.02 -19.25 15.44
C THR A 665 36.94 -18.27 14.97
N TYR A 666 37.25 -16.98 15.02
CA TYR A 666 36.38 -15.96 14.46
C TYR A 666 36.85 -15.55 13.06
N LYS A 667 35.89 -15.32 12.17
CA LYS A 667 36.15 -14.86 10.81
C LYS A 667 35.41 -13.56 10.55
N PHE A 668 36.12 -12.58 10.00
CA PHE A 668 35.54 -11.29 9.60
C PHE A 668 34.75 -11.44 8.30
N LEU A 669 33.58 -10.82 8.27
CA LEU A 669 32.65 -10.83 7.15
C LEU A 669 32.48 -9.39 6.65
N ASP A 670 33.10 -9.09 5.51
CA ASP A 670 33.05 -7.76 4.86
C ASP A 670 31.62 -7.29 4.60
N TYR A 671 30.75 -8.23 4.25
CA TYR A 671 29.37 -7.94 3.89
C TYR A 671 28.49 -7.59 5.08
N LEU A 672 28.73 -8.13 6.27
CA LEU A 672 28.00 -7.68 7.46
C LEU A 672 28.44 -6.26 7.85
N ASN A 673 29.72 -5.96 7.69
CA ASN A 673 30.23 -4.64 8.05
C ASN A 673 29.65 -3.50 7.17
N ARG A 674 29.29 -3.78 5.90
CA ARG A 674 28.76 -2.75 5.00
C ARG A 674 27.25 -2.53 5.09
N THR A 675 26.51 -3.46 5.69
CA THR A 675 25.04 -3.41 5.83
C THR A 675 24.58 -2.97 7.21
N ASP A 676 25.51 -2.69 8.12
CA ASP A 676 25.27 -2.16 9.46
C ASP A 676 24.48 -0.83 9.41
N PRO A 677 23.50 -0.60 10.31
CA PRO A 677 23.01 -1.47 11.41
C PRO A 677 21.84 -2.39 11.01
N ASN A 678 21.56 -2.58 9.71
CA ASN A 678 20.33 -3.21 9.24
C ASN A 678 20.43 -4.74 9.03
N ASN A 679 21.36 -5.40 9.73
CA ASN A 679 21.72 -6.80 9.49
C ASN A 679 21.80 -7.66 10.76
N LEU A 680 21.10 -7.25 11.81
CA LEU A 680 21.00 -7.99 13.06
C LEU A 680 20.03 -9.17 12.88
N TYR A 681 20.22 -10.24 13.66
CA TYR A 681 19.58 -11.54 13.45
C TYR A 681 19.63 -12.05 11.99
N PRO A 682 20.83 -12.28 11.41
CA PRO A 682 20.93 -12.83 10.06
C PRO A 682 20.27 -14.22 9.99
N PHE A 683 19.50 -14.49 8.94
CA PHE A 683 18.84 -15.79 8.80
C PHE A 683 19.87 -16.85 8.40
N LEU A 684 20.07 -17.85 9.27
CA LEU A 684 21.00 -18.94 9.08
C LEU A 684 20.25 -20.26 8.88
N LEU A 685 20.52 -20.96 7.76
CA LEU A 685 19.85 -22.21 7.41
C LEU A 685 20.86 -23.22 6.85
N MET A 686 20.81 -24.47 7.32
CA MET A 686 21.59 -25.58 6.71
C MET A 686 20.90 -26.05 5.43
N LEU A 687 21.62 -26.14 4.31
CA LEU A 687 21.12 -26.68 3.04
C LEU A 687 21.43 -28.18 2.90
N PRO A 688 20.65 -28.93 2.09
CA PRO A 688 20.89 -30.38 1.86
C PRO A 688 22.26 -30.72 1.26
N SER A 689 22.92 -29.80 0.56
CA SER A 689 24.31 -30.01 0.12
C SER A 689 25.35 -29.96 1.25
N GLY A 690 24.92 -29.58 2.46
CA GLY A 690 25.79 -29.36 3.61
C GLY A 690 26.29 -27.93 3.74
N ARG A 691 25.94 -27.03 2.81
CA ARG A 691 26.32 -25.61 2.85
C ARG A 691 25.40 -24.79 3.77
N VAL A 692 25.85 -23.60 4.15
CA VAL A 692 25.07 -22.69 5.01
C VAL A 692 24.50 -21.56 4.16
N PHE A 693 23.18 -21.41 4.15
CA PHE A 693 22.53 -20.22 3.62
C PHE A 693 22.53 -19.12 4.68
N ILE A 694 22.96 -17.92 4.28
CA ILE A 694 22.93 -16.71 5.10
C ILE A 694 22.20 -15.60 4.35
N SER A 695 21.21 -14.99 4.99
CA SER A 695 20.50 -13.81 4.48
C SER A 695 20.56 -12.67 5.49
N TYR A 696 20.86 -11.47 5.02
CA TYR A 696 21.02 -10.27 5.83
C TYR A 696 20.63 -9.03 5.04
N TYR A 697 19.97 -8.08 5.69
CA TYR A 697 19.36 -6.89 5.10
C TYR A 697 18.51 -7.23 3.86
N ASN A 698 19.06 -7.17 2.66
CA ASN A 698 18.44 -7.51 1.39
C ASN A 698 19.33 -8.43 0.51
N GLU A 699 20.42 -8.96 1.06
CA GLU A 699 21.35 -9.84 0.36
C GLU A 699 21.29 -11.25 0.91
N ALA A 700 21.51 -12.23 0.03
CA ALA A 700 21.59 -13.63 0.41
C ALA A 700 22.83 -14.29 -0.22
N ARG A 701 23.44 -15.22 0.51
CA ARG A 701 24.66 -15.93 0.08
C ARG A 701 24.68 -17.36 0.61
N ILE A 702 25.50 -18.18 -0.04
CA ILE A 702 25.81 -19.54 0.39
C ILE A 702 27.27 -19.58 0.84
N LEU A 703 27.49 -20.09 2.06
CA LEU A 703 28.81 -20.26 2.65
C LEU A 703 29.25 -21.73 2.58
N ASP A 704 30.54 -21.92 2.39
CA ASP A 704 31.17 -23.24 2.56
C ASP A 704 31.18 -23.63 4.05
N PRO A 705 30.76 -24.85 4.44
CA PRO A 705 30.65 -25.22 5.85
C PRO A 705 32.01 -25.44 6.53
N VAL A 706 33.09 -25.59 5.78
CA VAL A 706 34.44 -25.85 6.32
C VAL A 706 35.25 -24.56 6.34
N THR A 707 35.34 -23.85 5.21
CA THR A 707 36.14 -22.61 5.15
C THR A 707 35.35 -21.37 5.59
N LEU A 708 34.02 -21.46 5.59
CA LEU A 708 33.11 -20.34 5.86
C LEU A 708 33.32 -19.17 4.88
N ASP A 709 33.88 -19.45 3.70
CA ASP A 709 33.97 -18.48 2.60
C ASP A 709 32.65 -18.41 1.83
N THR A 710 32.42 -17.27 1.18
CA THR A 710 31.30 -17.13 0.24
C THR A 710 31.57 -18.03 -0.95
N TYR A 711 30.72 -19.03 -1.15
CA TYR A 711 30.73 -19.87 -2.33
C TYR A 711 29.97 -19.23 -3.49
N GLN A 712 28.77 -18.72 -3.21
CA GLN A 712 27.88 -18.11 -4.20
C GLN A 712 27.13 -16.94 -3.59
N VAL A 713 27.01 -15.86 -4.36
CA VAL A 713 26.15 -14.72 -4.06
C VAL A 713 24.83 -14.93 -4.80
N LEU A 714 23.72 -14.86 -4.08
CA LEU A 714 22.36 -14.97 -4.64
C LEU A 714 21.87 -13.58 -5.06
N PRO A 715 20.85 -13.48 -5.93
CA PRO A 715 20.26 -12.18 -6.25
C PRO A 715 19.67 -11.52 -5.00
N ASN A 716 19.64 -10.19 -5.01
CA ASN A 716 19.07 -9.41 -3.91
C ASN A 716 17.59 -9.75 -3.72
N ILE A 717 17.18 -9.77 -2.46
CA ILE A 717 15.83 -10.11 -2.04
C ILE A 717 14.91 -8.94 -2.41
N PRO A 718 13.83 -9.17 -3.19
CA PRO A 718 12.91 -8.11 -3.54
C PRO A 718 12.17 -7.63 -2.29
N GLY A 719 12.15 -6.32 -2.09
CA GLY A 719 11.53 -5.66 -0.94
C GLY A 719 10.09 -5.26 -1.19
N SER A 720 9.90 -4.06 -1.77
CA SER A 720 8.61 -3.44 -2.08
C SER A 720 8.56 -2.97 -3.52
N VAL A 721 7.35 -2.65 -4.02
CA VAL A 721 7.17 -2.05 -5.35
C VAL A 721 7.94 -0.74 -5.51
N THR A 722 8.00 0.07 -4.44
CA THR A 722 8.62 1.40 -4.44
C THR A 722 10.13 1.36 -4.17
N SER A 723 10.58 0.28 -3.53
CA SER A 723 11.98 0.06 -3.21
C SER A 723 12.26 -1.44 -3.30
N PHE A 724 12.80 -1.85 -4.45
CA PHE A 724 13.19 -3.22 -4.71
C PHE A 724 14.23 -3.72 -3.68
N LEU A 725 15.03 -2.82 -3.12
CA LEU A 725 16.13 -3.12 -2.20
C LEU A 725 15.77 -2.95 -0.71
N ALA A 726 14.49 -2.99 -0.34
CA ALA A 726 14.08 -2.87 1.07
C ALA A 726 14.60 -4.04 1.93
N GLY A 727 14.80 -3.77 3.23
CA GLY A 727 15.37 -4.71 4.18
C GLY A 727 14.37 -5.74 4.73
N ARG A 728 14.88 -6.91 5.11
CA ARG A 728 14.13 -8.03 5.70
C ARG A 728 14.61 -8.40 7.11
N THR A 729 15.89 -8.30 7.42
CA THR A 729 16.39 -8.61 8.78
C THR A 729 16.18 -7.46 9.74
N TYR A 730 16.40 -7.67 11.04
CA TYR A 730 16.27 -6.61 12.05
C TYR A 730 17.11 -5.38 11.65
N PRO A 731 16.56 -4.15 11.75
CA PRO A 731 15.31 -3.75 12.42
C PRO A 731 14.02 -3.87 11.58
N MET A 732 14.10 -4.42 10.37
CA MET A 732 12.91 -4.64 9.54
C MET A 732 12.13 -5.90 9.93
N GLU A 733 12.77 -6.86 10.61
CA GLU A 733 12.17 -8.03 11.30
C GLU A 733 11.09 -8.79 10.48
N ALA A 734 11.54 -9.40 9.39
CA ALA A 734 10.88 -10.51 8.71
C ALA A 734 11.18 -11.85 9.41
N THR A 735 10.50 -12.91 9.01
CA THR A 735 10.84 -14.28 9.43
C THR A 735 11.18 -15.15 8.22
N ALA A 736 12.24 -15.96 8.35
CA ALA A 736 12.61 -16.96 7.36
C ALA A 736 12.24 -18.38 7.81
N VAL A 737 11.76 -19.20 6.88
CA VAL A 737 11.41 -20.61 7.07
C VAL A 737 11.91 -21.51 5.93
N LEU A 738 12.03 -22.82 6.19
CA LEU A 738 12.33 -23.84 5.17
C LEU A 738 11.07 -24.63 4.83
N PHE A 739 10.86 -24.93 3.55
CA PHE A 739 9.78 -25.80 3.11
C PHE A 739 9.95 -27.23 3.63
N PRO A 740 8.83 -27.96 3.84
CA PRO A 740 8.89 -29.35 4.27
C PRO A 740 9.62 -30.22 3.24
N GLN A 741 10.44 -31.15 3.73
CA GLN A 741 11.21 -32.06 2.90
C GLN A 741 10.59 -33.45 2.87
N TYR A 742 10.56 -34.06 1.68
CA TYR A 742 9.97 -35.38 1.43
C TYR A 742 11.03 -36.35 0.86
N PRO A 743 10.93 -37.66 1.13
CA PRO A 743 11.80 -38.67 0.53
C PRO A 743 11.57 -38.71 -0.99
N PRO A 744 12.64 -38.84 -1.81
CA PRO A 744 14.01 -39.26 -1.48
C PRO A 744 14.96 -38.13 -1.04
N TYR A 745 14.45 -36.94 -0.71
CA TYR A 745 15.22 -35.76 -0.28
C TYR A 745 16.23 -35.24 -1.32
N THR A 746 15.97 -35.49 -2.61
CA THR A 746 16.79 -35.02 -3.73
C THR A 746 16.33 -33.68 -4.29
N ASP A 747 15.12 -33.25 -3.94
CA ASP A 747 14.53 -32.03 -4.48
C ASP A 747 15.19 -30.79 -3.85
N PRO A 748 15.38 -29.71 -4.62
CA PRO A 748 15.95 -28.47 -4.12
C PRO A 748 15.03 -27.89 -3.04
N VAL A 749 15.62 -27.53 -1.90
CA VAL A 749 14.87 -26.96 -0.78
C VAL A 749 14.52 -25.51 -1.07
N THR A 750 13.28 -25.13 -0.74
CA THR A 750 12.81 -23.76 -0.88
C THR A 750 12.90 -23.04 0.48
N VAL A 751 13.49 -21.84 0.48
CA VAL A 751 13.51 -20.91 1.61
C VAL A 751 12.37 -19.91 1.38
N LEU A 752 11.56 -19.66 2.40
CA LEU A 752 10.49 -18.66 2.40
C LEU A 752 10.81 -17.57 3.42
N ILE A 753 10.68 -16.30 3.03
CA ILE A 753 10.86 -15.15 3.91
C ILE A 753 9.61 -14.28 3.79
N CYS A 754 8.92 -14.00 4.89
CA CYS A 754 7.71 -13.16 4.86
C CYS A 754 7.81 -11.95 5.79
N GLY A 755 7.23 -10.85 5.33
CA GLY A 755 7.20 -9.59 6.06
C GLY A 755 8.52 -8.83 5.98
N GLY A 756 8.62 -7.74 6.73
CA GLY A 756 9.74 -6.82 6.68
C GLY A 756 9.23 -5.37 6.61
N SER A 757 10.12 -4.43 6.37
CA SER A 757 9.73 -3.02 6.18
C SER A 757 10.70 -2.26 5.30
N ASN A 758 10.18 -1.24 4.62
CA ASN A 758 10.95 -0.22 3.93
C ASN A 758 10.96 1.05 4.80
N PHE A 759 11.79 1.05 5.85
CA PHE A 759 12.01 2.20 6.74
C PHE A 759 10.70 2.86 7.23
N GLY A 760 9.81 2.05 7.82
CA GLY A 760 8.55 2.49 8.41
C GLY A 760 7.29 2.06 7.65
N ILE A 761 7.41 1.67 6.38
CA ILE A 761 6.30 1.05 5.64
C ILE A 761 6.48 -0.47 5.70
N ALA A 762 5.55 -1.18 6.36
CA ALA A 762 5.62 -2.64 6.43
C ALA A 762 5.35 -3.28 5.06
N LEU A 763 6.02 -4.40 4.80
CA LEU A 763 5.88 -5.17 3.57
C LEU A 763 4.66 -6.10 3.65
N ASP A 764 3.96 -6.26 2.54
CA ASP A 764 2.83 -7.19 2.36
C ASP A 764 3.18 -8.37 1.47
N ASN A 765 4.45 -8.77 1.39
CA ASN A 765 4.86 -9.89 0.55
C ASN A 765 5.71 -10.94 1.28
N CYS A 766 5.57 -12.15 0.78
CA CYS A 766 6.41 -13.30 1.03
C CYS A 766 7.27 -13.55 -0.20
N VAL A 767 8.53 -13.91 0.00
CA VAL A 767 9.47 -14.22 -1.07
C VAL A 767 10.03 -15.61 -0.86
N SER A 768 10.06 -16.40 -1.92
CA SER A 768 10.60 -17.76 -1.88
C SER A 768 11.69 -17.95 -2.92
N ILE A 769 12.72 -18.73 -2.58
CA ILE A 769 13.84 -19.06 -3.46
C ILE A 769 14.28 -20.49 -3.25
N GLN A 770 14.72 -21.13 -4.33
CA GLN A 770 15.48 -22.37 -4.28
C GLN A 770 16.96 -22.01 -4.46
N PRO A 771 17.79 -22.00 -3.41
CA PRO A 771 19.13 -21.42 -3.51
C PRO A 771 20.14 -22.30 -4.27
N GLU A 772 19.90 -23.61 -4.39
CA GLU A 772 20.86 -24.57 -4.97
C GLU A 772 20.64 -24.88 -6.46
N VAL A 773 19.64 -24.24 -7.10
CA VAL A 773 19.39 -24.41 -8.54
C VAL A 773 20.25 -23.45 -9.35
N ASP A 774 20.51 -23.80 -10.62
CA ASP A 774 21.20 -22.92 -11.55
C ASP A 774 20.35 -21.67 -11.82
N ASN A 775 20.95 -20.48 -11.65
CA ASN A 775 20.28 -19.17 -11.75
C ASN A 775 19.03 -19.06 -10.86
N PRO A 776 19.20 -19.02 -9.53
CA PRO A 776 18.08 -19.01 -8.61
C PRO A 776 17.34 -17.66 -8.68
N GLU A 777 16.03 -17.69 -8.86
CA GLU A 777 15.16 -16.49 -8.92
C GLU A 777 14.23 -16.43 -7.71
N TRP A 778 13.88 -15.21 -7.29
CA TRP A 778 12.92 -14.97 -6.22
C TRP A 778 11.49 -14.99 -6.76
N VAL A 779 10.63 -15.79 -6.15
CA VAL A 779 9.18 -15.80 -6.40
C VAL A 779 8.50 -14.98 -5.31
N ILE A 780 7.68 -14.00 -5.71
CA ILE A 780 6.99 -13.08 -4.80
C ILE A 780 5.52 -13.49 -4.71
N GLU A 781 4.99 -13.57 -3.49
CA GLU A 781 3.58 -13.83 -3.21
C GLU A 781 3.05 -12.77 -2.25
N ARG A 782 1.84 -12.27 -2.49
CA ARG A 782 1.29 -11.17 -1.69
C ARG A 782 0.46 -11.67 -0.52
N MET A 783 0.72 -11.11 0.65
CA MET A 783 -0.08 -11.28 1.86
C MET A 783 -1.29 -10.31 1.83
N PRO A 784 -2.44 -10.71 2.39
CA PRO A 784 -3.64 -9.87 2.45
C PRO A 784 -3.53 -8.69 3.43
N SER A 785 -2.44 -8.60 4.19
CA SER A 785 -2.19 -7.53 5.16
C SER A 785 -0.70 -7.29 5.28
N LYS A 786 -0.28 -6.03 5.43
CA LYS A 786 1.11 -5.64 5.71
C LYS A 786 1.55 -6.17 7.07
N ARG A 787 2.80 -6.66 7.17
CA ARG A 787 3.36 -7.19 8.42
C ARG A 787 4.84 -6.87 8.56
N VAL A 788 5.17 -6.18 9.64
CA VAL A 788 6.52 -6.01 10.21
C VAL A 788 6.56 -6.70 11.58
N MET A 789 7.73 -7.15 12.04
CA MET A 789 7.86 -7.96 13.26
C MET A 789 6.98 -9.21 13.18
N THR A 790 6.98 -9.83 12.00
CA THR A 790 6.16 -11.01 11.75
C THR A 790 6.72 -12.16 12.58
N CYS A 791 5.85 -13.03 13.07
CA CYS A 791 6.26 -14.28 13.68
C CYS A 791 5.62 -15.43 12.90
N ILE A 792 6.46 -16.28 12.31
CA ILE A 792 6.00 -17.48 11.62
C ILE A 792 6.25 -18.68 12.52
N VAL A 793 5.18 -19.36 12.94
CA VAL A 793 5.33 -20.72 13.47
C VAL A 793 5.65 -21.64 12.33
N ARG A 794 6.89 -22.12 12.41
CA ARG A 794 7.63 -22.63 11.28
C ARG A 794 7.21 -24.00 10.79
N THR A 795 6.28 -24.69 11.43
CA THR A 795 5.40 -25.65 10.74
C THR A 795 4.41 -26.20 11.73
N LEU A 796 3.17 -26.25 11.32
CA LEU A 796 2.21 -27.14 11.92
C LEU A 796 2.56 -28.59 11.51
N PRO A 797 2.14 -29.60 12.29
CA PRO A 797 2.45 -31.00 12.00
C PRO A 797 2.07 -31.44 10.58
N ASP A 798 1.09 -30.82 9.94
CA ASP A 798 0.61 -31.09 8.58
C ASP A 798 1.52 -30.57 7.45
N GLY A 799 2.53 -29.76 7.78
CA GLY A 799 3.45 -29.14 6.82
C GLY A 799 3.04 -27.73 6.36
N THR A 800 1.96 -27.17 6.91
CA THR A 800 1.57 -25.78 6.69
C THR A 800 2.29 -24.84 7.68
N PHE A 801 2.33 -23.54 7.38
CA PHE A 801 2.93 -22.54 8.26
C PHE A 801 1.86 -21.58 8.79
N LEU A 802 1.94 -21.24 10.07
CA LEU A 802 1.07 -20.23 10.67
C LEU A 802 1.86 -18.92 10.78
N ILE A 803 1.39 -17.88 10.10
CA ILE A 803 1.93 -16.52 10.17
C ILE A 803 1.00 -15.71 11.09
N ALA A 804 1.53 -15.21 12.20
CA ALA A 804 0.76 -14.42 13.16
C ALA A 804 1.61 -13.30 13.76
N ASN A 805 0.96 -12.44 14.55
CA ASN A 805 1.54 -11.25 15.17
C ASN A 805 2.06 -10.21 14.16
N GLY A 806 2.64 -9.14 14.70
CA GLY A 806 3.28 -8.05 13.97
C GLY A 806 2.46 -6.77 13.94
N ALA A 807 2.98 -5.78 13.22
CA ALA A 807 2.36 -4.47 13.00
C ALA A 807 2.22 -4.18 11.50
N GLN A 808 1.30 -3.29 11.12
CA GLN A 808 1.07 -2.88 9.73
C GLN A 808 1.91 -1.65 9.34
N ALA A 809 2.53 -0.97 10.31
CA ALA A 809 3.42 0.14 10.08
C ALA A 809 4.55 0.19 11.11
N GLY A 810 5.70 0.72 10.70
CA GLY A 810 6.87 0.93 11.54
C GLY A 810 8.02 -0.04 11.28
N VAL A 811 8.91 -0.12 12.27
CA VAL A 811 10.07 -1.02 12.32
C VAL A 811 10.15 -1.66 13.70
N ALA A 812 10.97 -2.70 13.83
CA ALA A 812 11.27 -3.32 15.11
C ALA A 812 12.00 -2.35 16.05
N GLY A 813 11.65 -2.42 17.32
CA GLY A 813 12.21 -1.57 18.38
C GLY A 813 11.14 -0.84 19.18
N PHE A 814 11.57 -0.30 20.32
CA PHE A 814 10.69 0.34 21.28
C PHE A 814 10.03 1.61 20.73
N GLY A 815 8.69 1.63 20.72
CA GLY A 815 7.90 2.77 20.26
C GLY A 815 7.92 3.01 18.75
N LEU A 816 8.49 2.10 17.96
CA LEU A 816 8.67 2.27 16.51
C LEU A 816 7.61 1.55 15.66
N GLY A 817 6.85 0.64 16.26
CA GLY A 817 5.73 -0.07 15.61
C GLY A 817 4.37 0.58 15.90
N SER A 818 3.50 0.64 14.89
CA SER A 818 2.14 1.15 15.01
C SER A 818 1.15 0.33 14.17
N ASP A 819 -0.13 0.38 14.53
CA ASP A 819 -1.22 -0.38 13.91
C ASP A 819 -1.02 -1.91 13.99
N PRO A 820 -1.36 -2.55 15.13
CA PRO A 820 -1.15 -3.99 15.32
C PRO A 820 -1.92 -4.83 14.31
N ASN A 821 -1.34 -5.94 13.90
CA ASN A 821 -2.01 -6.90 13.03
C ASN A 821 -2.64 -8.03 13.86
N PHE A 822 -3.98 -8.07 13.87
CA PHE A 822 -4.76 -9.01 14.66
C PHE A 822 -5.08 -10.33 13.93
N ARG A 823 -4.98 -10.36 12.61
CA ARG A 823 -5.33 -11.55 11.80
C ARG A 823 -4.19 -12.55 11.80
N ALA A 824 -4.48 -13.85 11.87
CA ALA A 824 -3.53 -14.89 11.48
C ALA A 824 -3.69 -15.28 10.00
N LEU A 825 -2.61 -15.77 9.40
CA LEU A 825 -2.59 -16.33 8.05
C LEU A 825 -2.03 -17.76 8.09
N LEU A 826 -2.59 -18.63 7.27
CA LEU A 826 -2.07 -19.98 7.05
C LEU A 826 -1.41 -20.01 5.67
N TYR A 827 -0.17 -20.47 5.59
CA TYR A 827 0.54 -20.69 4.33
C TYR A 827 0.63 -22.19 4.06
N ASP A 828 -0.01 -22.65 2.99
CA ASP A 828 0.04 -24.03 2.51
C ASP A 828 1.01 -24.15 1.32
N PRO A 829 2.20 -24.73 1.50
CA PRO A 829 3.18 -24.86 0.43
C PRO A 829 2.75 -25.85 -0.68
N SER A 830 1.72 -26.67 -0.46
CA SER A 830 1.23 -27.65 -1.46
C SER A 830 0.35 -27.03 -2.53
N GLN A 831 -0.21 -25.84 -2.29
CA GLN A 831 -1.04 -25.13 -3.27
C GLN A 831 -0.19 -24.48 -4.39
N PRO A 832 -0.80 -24.18 -5.55
CA PRO A 832 -0.16 -23.38 -6.59
C PRO A 832 0.28 -22.01 -6.05
N VAL A 833 1.38 -21.47 -6.59
CA VAL A 833 1.87 -20.11 -6.29
C VAL A 833 0.72 -19.11 -6.45
N HIS A 834 0.64 -18.11 -5.56
CA HIS A 834 -0.44 -17.11 -5.47
C HIS A 834 -1.78 -17.63 -4.91
N GLN A 835 -1.86 -18.91 -4.51
CA GLN A 835 -3.04 -19.51 -3.85
C GLN A 835 -2.69 -20.16 -2.52
N ARG A 836 -1.48 -19.94 -2.01
CA ARG A 836 -0.94 -20.60 -0.81
C ARG A 836 -1.40 -19.98 0.49
N ILE A 837 -1.92 -18.74 0.47
CA ILE A 837 -2.23 -17.99 1.69
C ILE A 837 -3.74 -18.04 1.97
N SER A 838 -4.08 -18.47 3.18
CA SER A 838 -5.43 -18.47 3.70
C SER A 838 -5.58 -17.54 4.90
N VAL A 839 -6.71 -16.84 5.00
CA VAL A 839 -7.02 -15.94 6.11
C VAL A 839 -7.67 -16.73 7.24
N LEU A 840 -7.12 -16.61 8.45
CA LEU A 840 -7.61 -17.27 9.67
C LEU A 840 -8.30 -16.27 10.61
N ASN A 841 -8.60 -16.71 11.83
CA ASN A 841 -9.30 -15.92 12.84
C ASN A 841 -8.46 -14.74 13.36
N GLU A 842 -9.11 -13.83 14.07
CA GLU A 842 -8.52 -12.62 14.66
C GLU A 842 -8.30 -12.78 16.18
N THR A 843 -7.22 -12.18 16.71
CA THR A 843 -7.02 -11.98 18.15
C THR A 843 -7.43 -10.55 18.56
N ILE A 844 -7.68 -10.35 19.86
CA ILE A 844 -7.92 -9.02 20.45
C ILE A 844 -6.65 -8.44 21.09
N VAL A 845 -5.59 -9.24 21.23
CA VAL A 845 -4.34 -8.84 21.89
C VAL A 845 -3.34 -8.37 20.84
N ALA A 846 -2.82 -7.17 21.01
CA ALA A 846 -1.82 -6.58 20.13
C ALA A 846 -0.45 -7.21 20.42
N ARG A 847 0.00 -8.13 19.56
CA ARG A 847 1.30 -8.81 19.69
C ARG A 847 2.28 -8.18 18.70
N MET A 848 3.14 -7.28 19.18
CA MET A 848 4.11 -6.55 18.35
C MET A 848 5.56 -6.97 18.69
N TYR A 849 6.45 -6.01 18.91
CA TYR A 849 7.86 -6.24 19.24
C TYR A 849 8.02 -7.10 20.50
N HIS A 850 8.94 -8.06 20.45
CA HIS A 850 9.10 -9.13 21.46
C HIS A 850 7.91 -10.08 21.62
N SER A 851 7.15 -10.29 20.55
CA SER A 851 6.17 -11.37 20.54
C SER A 851 6.81 -12.67 20.03
N GLU A 852 6.39 -13.79 20.61
CA GLU A 852 6.95 -15.11 20.33
C GLU A 852 5.86 -16.13 20.02
N LEU A 853 6.25 -17.14 19.25
CA LEU A 853 5.33 -18.07 18.63
C LEU A 853 6.01 -19.45 18.50
N THR A 854 5.50 -20.45 19.21
CA THR A 854 6.11 -21.80 19.25
C THR A 854 5.07 -22.92 19.26
N LEU A 855 5.41 -24.08 18.68
CA LEU A 855 4.51 -25.22 18.58
C LEU A 855 4.56 -26.08 19.86
N LEU A 856 3.39 -26.39 20.41
CA LEU A 856 3.26 -27.24 21.59
C LEU A 856 3.22 -28.73 21.21
N PRO A 857 3.57 -29.63 22.15
CA PRO A 857 3.53 -31.08 21.93
C PRO A 857 2.14 -31.64 21.59
N ASP A 858 1.06 -30.89 21.84
CA ASP A 858 -0.32 -31.30 21.53
C ASP A 858 -0.79 -30.85 20.13
N GLY A 859 0.08 -30.17 19.36
CA GLY A 859 -0.23 -29.63 18.05
C GLY A 859 -0.91 -28.26 18.08
N ARG A 860 -1.12 -27.66 19.25
CA ARG A 860 -1.55 -26.26 19.38
C ARG A 860 -0.35 -25.32 19.27
N VAL A 861 -0.61 -24.04 19.06
CA VAL A 861 0.43 -23.03 18.94
C VAL A 861 0.37 -22.06 20.10
N LEU A 862 1.46 -21.95 20.85
CA LEU A 862 1.60 -20.99 21.94
C LEU A 862 2.01 -19.63 21.39
N ILE A 863 1.34 -18.59 21.88
CA ILE A 863 1.58 -17.18 21.54
C ILE A 863 1.83 -16.42 22.83
N SER A 864 2.97 -15.74 22.90
CA SER A 864 3.42 -15.07 24.12
C SER A 864 4.09 -13.73 23.84
N GLY A 865 4.19 -12.89 24.89
CA GLY A 865 4.81 -11.57 24.83
C GLY A 865 3.94 -10.50 24.16
N SER A 866 4.16 -9.25 24.48
CA SER A 866 4.97 -8.35 23.65
C SER A 866 5.33 -7.14 24.50
N ASP A 867 6.50 -6.56 24.30
CA ASP A 867 6.98 -5.37 25.01
C ASP A 867 7.29 -4.28 23.97
N PRO A 868 6.25 -3.68 23.34
CA PRO A 868 6.45 -2.70 22.28
C PRO A 868 6.88 -1.33 22.79
N GLN A 869 6.57 -0.97 24.04
CA GLN A 869 6.73 0.38 24.61
C GLN A 869 6.10 1.51 23.76
N THR A 870 5.15 1.16 22.87
CA THR A 870 4.42 2.13 22.04
C THR A 870 3.29 2.77 22.87
N PRO A 871 3.15 4.11 22.87
CA PRO A 871 2.08 4.78 23.59
C PRO A 871 0.70 4.21 23.24
N GLY A 872 -0.03 3.75 24.25
CA GLY A 872 -1.38 3.17 24.10
C GLY A 872 -1.44 1.65 24.02
N TYR A 873 -0.30 0.95 23.95
CA TYR A 873 -0.23 -0.51 23.95
C TYR A 873 0.60 -1.00 25.15
N PRO A 874 -0.02 -1.63 26.17
CA PRO A 874 0.69 -2.11 27.35
C PRO A 874 1.53 -3.36 27.06
N GLU A 875 2.47 -3.68 27.95
CA GLU A 875 3.26 -4.90 27.92
C GLU A 875 2.36 -6.13 28.15
N GLU A 876 2.47 -7.14 27.28
CA GLU A 876 1.61 -8.31 27.34
C GLU A 876 2.29 -9.51 27.98
N MET A 877 1.97 -9.72 29.25
CA MET A 877 2.34 -10.91 30.03
C MET A 877 1.36 -12.07 29.80
N ARG A 878 0.18 -11.81 29.24
CA ARG A 878 -0.85 -12.84 29.00
C ARG A 878 -0.37 -13.85 27.96
N ILE A 879 -0.63 -15.14 28.20
CA ILE A 879 -0.27 -16.22 27.27
C ILE A 879 -1.54 -16.74 26.60
N GLU A 880 -1.50 -16.78 25.28
CA GLU A 880 -2.58 -17.29 24.44
C GLU A 880 -2.12 -18.57 23.72
N VAL A 881 -3.09 -19.39 23.36
CA VAL A 881 -2.89 -20.55 22.52
C VAL A 881 -3.85 -20.46 21.35
N TYR A 882 -3.31 -20.62 20.15
CA TYR A 882 -4.09 -20.74 18.94
C TYR A 882 -4.37 -22.21 18.65
N TYR A 883 -5.65 -22.53 18.43
CA TYR A 883 -6.13 -23.84 18.01
C TYR A 883 -6.26 -23.86 16.49
N PRO A 884 -5.38 -24.59 15.78
CA PRO A 884 -5.44 -24.64 14.34
C PRO A 884 -6.67 -25.42 13.85
N PRO A 885 -7.09 -25.21 12.59
CA PRO A 885 -8.30 -25.81 12.03
C PRO A 885 -8.39 -27.33 12.26
N TYR A 886 -7.28 -28.05 12.13
CA TYR A 886 -7.22 -29.50 12.28
C TYR A 886 -7.55 -30.06 13.67
N LEU A 887 -7.55 -29.23 14.73
CA LEU A 887 -7.98 -29.63 16.09
C LEU A 887 -9.43 -29.23 16.40
N THR A 888 -10.02 -28.35 15.59
CA THR A 888 -11.31 -27.74 15.88
C THR A 888 -12.51 -28.44 15.25
N GLU A 889 -12.27 -29.39 14.34
CA GLU A 889 -13.32 -30.16 13.65
C GLU A 889 -13.94 -31.29 14.51
N GLY A 890 -13.63 -31.35 15.82
CA GLY A 890 -14.19 -32.35 16.74
C GLY A 890 -13.69 -33.78 16.54
N ARG A 891 -12.64 -33.97 15.72
CA ARG A 891 -11.99 -35.26 15.50
C ARG A 891 -11.13 -35.66 16.69
N ARG A 892 -11.09 -36.96 17.00
CA ARG A 892 -10.28 -37.47 18.10
C ARG A 892 -8.81 -37.60 17.66
N GLN A 893 -7.89 -37.05 18.45
CA GLN A 893 -6.46 -37.16 18.16
C GLN A 893 -5.96 -38.62 18.23
N PRO A 894 -5.14 -39.07 17.26
CA PRO A 894 -4.54 -40.40 17.27
C PRO A 894 -3.49 -40.52 18.38
N ASN A 895 -3.16 -41.75 18.76
CA ASN A 895 -2.12 -42.04 19.74
C ASN A 895 -1.06 -42.97 19.14
N PHE A 896 0.19 -42.81 19.57
CA PHE A 896 1.26 -43.70 19.14
C PHE A 896 2.30 -43.92 20.23
N THR A 897 3.04 -45.01 20.12
CA THR A 897 4.15 -45.34 21.02
C THR A 897 5.40 -45.69 20.23
N VAL A 898 6.50 -45.05 20.60
CA VAL A 898 7.84 -45.33 20.08
C VAL A 898 8.58 -46.24 21.07
N GLN A 899 9.29 -47.25 20.57
CA GLN A 899 10.09 -48.15 21.42
C GLN A 899 11.50 -47.61 21.71
N GLU A 900 12.07 -46.85 20.78
CA GLU A 900 13.44 -46.32 20.84
C GLU A 900 13.45 -44.85 20.41
N ASN A 901 13.98 -43.98 21.27
CA ASN A 901 13.98 -42.53 21.06
C ASN A 901 15.33 -42.00 20.53
N ASP A 902 16.33 -42.86 20.32
CA ASP A 902 17.65 -42.49 19.79
C ASP A 902 17.83 -43.09 18.40
N TRP A 903 17.77 -42.23 17.37
CA TRP A 903 17.71 -42.64 15.98
C TRP A 903 19.03 -42.35 15.25
N SER A 904 19.53 -43.37 14.57
CA SER A 904 20.65 -43.29 13.64
C SER A 904 20.18 -42.91 12.24
N TYR A 905 21.01 -42.18 11.49
CA TYR A 905 20.70 -41.81 10.11
C TYR A 905 20.52 -43.06 9.23
N GLY A 906 19.47 -43.08 8.42
CA GLY A 906 19.08 -44.22 7.58
C GLY A 906 18.60 -45.46 8.35
N GLY A 907 18.50 -45.39 9.68
CA GLY A 907 17.95 -46.47 10.51
C GLY A 907 16.43 -46.63 10.32
N THR A 908 15.93 -47.84 10.55
CA THR A 908 14.50 -48.15 10.51
C THR A 908 13.98 -48.42 11.91
N TYR A 909 12.93 -47.69 12.31
CA TYR A 909 12.36 -47.74 13.65
C TYR A 909 10.89 -48.10 13.61
N THR A 910 10.43 -48.85 14.61
CA THR A 910 9.05 -49.35 14.65
C THR A 910 8.21 -48.54 15.63
N ILE A 911 7.05 -48.09 15.18
CA ILE A 911 6.03 -47.42 15.97
C ILE A 911 4.73 -48.23 15.96
N THR A 912 4.00 -48.16 17.06
CA THR A 912 2.63 -48.71 17.13
C THR A 912 1.65 -47.55 17.15
N VAL A 913 0.68 -47.57 16.23
CA VAL A 913 -0.30 -46.50 16.04
C VAL A 913 -1.71 -46.96 16.40
N GLU A 914 -2.46 -46.07 17.02
CA GLU A 914 -3.88 -46.17 17.28
C GLU A 914 -4.59 -45.02 16.55
N LEU A 915 -5.12 -45.33 15.37
CA LEU A 915 -5.88 -44.41 14.53
C LEU A 915 -7.38 -44.58 14.82
N TYR A 916 -8.15 -43.50 14.71
CA TYR A 916 -9.59 -43.50 15.05
C TYR A 916 -10.49 -43.24 13.85
N GLU A 917 -10.07 -42.37 12.93
CA GLU A 917 -10.89 -41.91 11.81
C GLU A 917 -10.39 -42.51 10.49
N GLY A 918 -9.08 -42.53 10.27
CA GLY A 918 -8.46 -42.98 9.02
C GLY A 918 -7.89 -44.38 9.07
N THR A 919 -7.18 -44.71 7.99
CA THR A 919 -6.46 -45.97 7.82
C THR A 919 -4.97 -45.69 7.71
N THR A 920 -4.14 -46.74 7.82
CA THR A 920 -2.70 -46.62 7.64
C THR A 920 -2.29 -46.10 6.25
N ASP A 921 -3.18 -46.20 5.26
CA ASP A 921 -2.94 -45.73 3.89
C ASP A 921 -3.09 -44.20 3.76
N THR A 922 -3.87 -43.58 4.65
CA THR A 922 -4.13 -42.13 4.68
C THR A 922 -3.30 -41.40 5.73
N MET A 923 -2.49 -42.13 6.50
CA MET A 923 -1.67 -41.61 7.57
C MET A 923 -0.50 -40.79 7.00
N ARG A 924 -0.09 -39.74 7.71
CA ARG A 924 1.18 -39.05 7.46
C ARG A 924 1.99 -39.01 8.75
N VAL A 925 3.31 -39.00 8.63
CA VAL A 925 4.22 -38.89 9.76
C VAL A 925 5.08 -37.65 9.51
N SER A 926 5.23 -36.79 10.52
CA SER A 926 6.08 -35.62 10.44
C SER A 926 7.05 -35.55 11.61
N MET A 927 8.25 -35.07 11.32
CA MET A 927 9.33 -34.85 12.27
C MET A 927 9.70 -33.36 12.24
N LEU A 928 9.54 -32.69 13.37
CA LEU A 928 9.77 -31.25 13.50
C LEU A 928 10.97 -31.02 14.42
N ALA A 929 12.02 -30.36 13.96
CA ALA A 929 13.19 -30.07 14.78
C ALA A 929 12.83 -29.17 15.97
N ALA A 930 13.51 -29.38 17.10
CA ALA A 930 13.35 -28.58 18.30
C ALA A 930 13.85 -27.15 18.07
N THR A 931 13.09 -26.16 18.53
CA THR A 931 13.34 -24.74 18.21
C THR A 931 13.20 -23.84 19.42
N SER A 932 13.87 -22.69 19.34
CA SER A 932 13.65 -21.56 20.23
C SER A 932 13.26 -20.33 19.41
N SER A 933 12.30 -19.56 19.90
CA SER A 933 11.79 -18.34 19.26
C SER A 933 12.24 -17.11 20.04
N THR A 934 12.80 -16.12 19.34
CA THR A 934 13.04 -14.77 19.86
C THR A 934 13.01 -13.72 18.72
N HIS A 935 12.44 -12.53 18.93
CA HIS A 935 12.43 -11.40 17.99
C HIS A 935 11.98 -11.80 16.58
N GLY A 936 10.90 -12.60 16.49
CA GLY A 936 10.39 -13.12 15.21
C GLY A 936 11.33 -14.11 14.50
N ALA A 937 12.48 -14.44 15.08
CA ALA A 937 13.45 -15.39 14.59
C ALA A 937 13.33 -16.73 15.32
N ASN A 938 13.03 -17.78 14.55
CA ASN A 938 13.00 -19.14 15.03
C ASN A 938 14.26 -19.90 14.57
N MET A 939 15.14 -20.22 15.52
CA MET A 939 16.45 -20.82 15.23
C MET A 939 16.40 -22.35 15.32
N GLY A 940 17.02 -23.04 14.35
CA GLY A 940 17.15 -24.51 14.32
C GLY A 940 15.96 -25.27 13.70
N SER A 941 14.95 -24.56 13.20
CA SER A 941 13.69 -25.12 12.71
C SER A 941 13.81 -25.84 11.37
N ARG A 942 13.27 -27.06 11.31
CA ARG A 942 13.24 -27.90 10.10
C ARG A 942 12.11 -28.92 10.19
N THR A 943 11.51 -29.22 9.04
CA THR A 943 10.33 -30.08 8.94
C THR A 943 10.55 -31.16 7.91
N ILE A 944 10.40 -32.40 8.35
CA ILE A 944 10.75 -33.57 7.56
C ILE A 944 9.60 -34.55 7.61
N PHE A 945 9.15 -35.01 6.45
CA PHE A 945 8.24 -36.14 6.34
C PHE A 945 9.08 -37.38 6.06
N PRO A 946 9.23 -38.34 7.00
CA PRO A 946 9.95 -39.58 6.76
C PRO A 946 9.18 -40.58 5.88
N ALA A 947 9.91 -41.46 5.20
CA ALA A 947 9.32 -42.62 4.54
C ALA A 947 8.86 -43.64 5.59
N PHE A 948 7.66 -44.20 5.44
CA PHE A 948 7.14 -45.21 6.35
C PHE A 948 6.42 -46.33 5.60
N SER A 949 6.32 -47.50 6.23
CA SER A 949 5.55 -48.64 5.75
C SER A 949 4.83 -49.30 6.92
N CYS A 950 3.56 -49.66 6.76
CA CYS A 950 2.74 -50.21 7.83
C CYS A 950 2.31 -51.65 7.55
N ASN A 951 2.26 -52.46 8.60
CA ASN A 951 1.68 -53.80 8.60
C ASN A 951 0.68 -53.91 9.76
N GLY A 952 -0.61 -53.70 9.46
CA GLY A 952 -1.62 -53.50 10.49
C GLY A 952 -1.32 -52.24 11.31
N ASN A 953 -1.41 -52.31 12.63
CA ASN A 953 -1.20 -51.16 13.53
C ASN A 953 0.29 -50.88 13.83
N THR A 954 1.21 -51.62 13.21
CA THR A 954 2.65 -51.46 13.43
C THR A 954 3.27 -50.88 12.17
N CYS A 955 3.88 -49.70 12.29
CA CYS A 955 4.51 -48.99 11.18
C CYS A 955 6.01 -48.88 11.39
N THR A 956 6.78 -49.11 10.34
CA THR A 956 8.22 -48.93 10.30
C THR A 956 8.55 -47.63 9.59
N ILE A 957 9.17 -46.69 10.30
CA ILE A 957 9.63 -45.40 9.81
C ILE A 957 11.12 -45.50 9.46
N THR A 958 11.52 -44.92 8.33
CA THR A 958 12.93 -44.77 7.95
C THR A 958 13.40 -43.37 8.30
N ALA A 959 14.42 -43.27 9.14
CA ALA A 959 15.03 -42.00 9.51
C ALA A 959 15.71 -41.33 8.30
N PRO A 960 15.89 -39.99 8.31
CA PRO A 960 16.59 -39.28 7.24
C PRO A 960 17.98 -39.86 6.95
N PRO A 961 18.45 -39.80 5.70
CA PRO A 961 19.64 -40.55 5.27
C PRO A 961 20.97 -39.99 5.78
N ASN A 962 21.06 -38.68 6.08
CA ASN A 962 22.31 -38.03 6.46
C ASN A 962 22.09 -36.74 7.28
N SER A 963 23.18 -36.22 7.85
CA SER A 963 23.20 -35.01 8.67
C SER A 963 23.05 -33.69 7.89
N TYR A 964 23.06 -33.74 6.56
CA TYR A 964 22.86 -32.56 5.71
C TYR A 964 21.37 -32.28 5.49
N VAL A 965 20.59 -33.34 5.27
CA VAL A 965 19.12 -33.28 5.19
C VAL A 965 18.53 -32.90 6.54
N SER A 966 19.12 -33.36 7.64
CA SER A 966 18.73 -32.92 8.98
C SER A 966 19.97 -32.85 9.87
N PRO A 967 20.34 -31.68 10.42
CA PRO A 967 21.40 -31.62 11.41
C PRO A 967 21.05 -32.51 12.62
N PRO A 968 22.07 -32.95 13.37
CA PRO A 968 21.83 -33.69 14.60
C PRO A 968 21.04 -32.82 15.57
N GLY A 969 20.04 -33.42 16.23
CA GLY A 969 19.16 -32.67 17.11
C GLY A 969 17.94 -33.44 17.56
N TRP A 970 17.20 -32.85 18.49
CA TRP A 970 15.91 -33.36 18.94
C TRP A 970 14.81 -32.97 17.97
N GLN A 971 13.85 -33.87 17.77
CA GLN A 971 12.71 -33.66 16.89
C GLN A 971 11.43 -34.14 17.57
N GLN A 972 10.35 -33.40 17.40
CA GLN A 972 9.00 -33.81 17.75
C GLN A 972 8.45 -34.68 16.61
N LEU A 973 8.19 -35.94 16.90
CA LEU A 973 7.52 -36.87 16.00
C LEU A 973 6.01 -36.73 16.19
N PHE A 974 5.28 -36.50 15.09
CA PHE A 974 3.83 -36.48 15.05
C PHE A 974 3.30 -37.52 14.07
N VAL A 975 2.17 -38.14 14.42
CA VAL A 975 1.39 -39.00 13.52
C VAL A 975 0.08 -38.28 13.21
N LEU A 976 -0.20 -38.13 11.93
CA LEU A 976 -1.39 -37.47 11.41
C LEU A 976 -2.40 -38.53 10.95
N ASP A 977 -3.60 -38.50 11.53
CA ASP A 977 -4.76 -39.24 11.06
C ASP A 977 -5.63 -38.32 10.19
N GLY A 978 -5.40 -38.36 8.88
CA GLY A 978 -5.91 -37.34 7.97
C GLY A 978 -5.27 -35.97 8.28
N PRO A 979 -6.06 -34.92 8.61
CA PRO A 979 -5.52 -33.62 9.02
C PRO A 979 -5.11 -33.56 10.49
N THR A 980 -5.61 -34.47 11.35
CA THR A 980 -5.51 -34.31 12.82
C THR A 980 -4.22 -34.94 13.37
N PRO A 981 -3.35 -34.17 14.06
CA PRO A 981 -2.13 -34.68 14.68
C PRO A 981 -2.35 -35.35 16.03
N SER A 982 -1.51 -36.32 16.33
CA SER A 982 -1.33 -36.89 17.67
C SER A 982 -0.63 -35.91 18.64
N HIS A 983 -0.54 -36.29 19.91
CA HIS A 983 0.49 -35.72 20.78
C HIS A 983 1.88 -36.16 20.32
N SER A 984 2.84 -35.25 20.32
CA SER A 984 4.20 -35.53 19.88
C SER A 984 4.99 -36.37 20.86
N GLN A 985 5.97 -37.11 20.35
CA GLN A 985 7.04 -37.71 21.16
C GLN A 985 8.39 -37.20 20.69
N TRP A 986 9.28 -36.94 21.63
CA TRP A 986 10.63 -36.46 21.34
C TRP A 986 11.53 -37.62 20.93
N ILE A 987 12.17 -37.46 19.78
CA ILE A 987 13.20 -38.36 19.25
C ILE A 987 14.49 -37.59 19.03
N ARG A 988 15.62 -38.23 19.26
CA ARG A 988 16.94 -37.67 19.03
C ARG A 988 17.50 -38.26 17.74
N LEU A 989 17.86 -37.41 16.78
CA LEU A 989 18.42 -37.85 15.50
C LEU A 989 19.92 -37.58 15.45
N GLY A 990 20.70 -38.60 15.10
CA GLY A 990 22.12 -38.46 14.78
C GLY A 990 23.07 -38.40 15.97
N GLY A 991 22.58 -38.64 17.20
CA GLY A 991 23.37 -38.60 18.42
C GLY A 991 24.01 -37.22 18.67
N ASP A 992 25.22 -37.21 19.23
CA ASP A 992 25.99 -35.99 19.47
C ASP A 992 27.40 -36.09 18.87
N PRO A 993 27.53 -35.83 17.56
CA PRO A 993 28.82 -35.91 16.87
C PRO A 993 29.78 -34.77 17.25
N GLY A 994 29.25 -33.67 17.81
CA GLY A 994 30.03 -32.52 18.27
C GLY A 994 30.60 -32.69 19.69
N GLU A 995 30.35 -33.83 20.33
CA GLU A 995 30.68 -34.11 21.74
C GLU A 995 30.20 -33.01 22.71
N LEU A 996 29.11 -32.33 22.35
CA LEU A 996 28.53 -31.25 23.13
C LEU A 996 28.12 -31.69 24.53
N GLY A 997 27.73 -32.94 24.73
CA GLY A 997 27.40 -33.52 26.03
C GLY A 997 28.59 -33.63 27.00
N ASN A 998 29.83 -33.49 26.50
CA ASN A 998 31.04 -33.37 27.31
C ASN A 998 31.51 -31.90 27.43
N TRP A 999 30.78 -30.96 26.84
CA TRP A 999 31.09 -29.54 26.85
C TRP A 999 30.04 -28.75 27.63
N PRO A 1000 30.45 -27.77 28.46
CA PRO A 1000 31.83 -27.41 28.80
C PRO A 1000 32.39 -28.29 29.95
N ASN A 1001 33.62 -28.80 29.81
CA ASN A 1001 34.24 -29.70 30.78
C ASN A 1001 34.82 -28.95 31.99
N PHE A 1002 33.94 -28.31 32.76
CA PHE A 1002 34.28 -27.68 34.03
C PHE A 1002 33.42 -28.25 35.16
N PRO A 1003 33.91 -28.24 36.42
CA PRO A 1003 33.16 -28.81 37.56
C PRO A 1003 31.81 -28.13 37.83
N ASP A 1004 31.64 -26.89 37.39
CA ASP A 1004 30.46 -26.06 37.62
C ASP A 1004 29.33 -26.30 36.60
N PHE A 1005 29.56 -27.14 35.59
CA PHE A 1005 28.58 -27.46 34.54
C PHE A 1005 28.20 -28.94 34.55
N THR A 1006 26.91 -29.20 34.32
CA THR A 1006 26.40 -30.56 34.22
C THR A 1006 26.70 -31.14 32.83
N LEU A 1007 27.40 -32.27 32.83
CA LEU A 1007 27.73 -33.03 31.64
C LEU A 1007 26.76 -34.21 31.45
N PRO A 1008 25.82 -34.15 30.50
CA PRO A 1008 24.91 -35.26 30.22
C PRO A 1008 25.59 -36.45 29.51
N GLY A 1009 26.81 -36.25 28.98
CA GLY A 1009 27.64 -37.27 28.32
C GLY A 1009 27.22 -37.58 26.88
N ILE A 1010 28.07 -38.36 26.17
CA ILE A 1010 27.99 -38.62 24.71
C ILE A 1010 27.41 -40.01 24.31
N GLY A 1011 26.83 -40.77 25.26
CA GLY A 1011 26.30 -42.12 25.02
C GLY A 1011 24.89 -42.16 24.37
N PRO A 1012 24.41 -43.37 23.99
CA PRO A 1012 23.00 -43.57 23.66
C PRO A 1012 22.11 -43.29 24.87
N LEU A 1013 20.85 -42.89 24.63
CA LEU A 1013 19.87 -42.57 25.68
C LEU A 1013 19.68 -43.68 26.72
#